data_AF-A0AAD7TWS2-F1
#
_entry.id   AF-A0AAD7TWS2-F1
#
_cell.length_a   1.000
_cell.length_b   1.000
_cell.length_c   1.000
_cell.angle_alpha   90.00
_cell.angle_beta   90.00
_cell.angle_gamma   90.00
#
_symmetry.space_group_name_H-M   'P 1'
#
loop_
_entity.id
_entity.type
_entity.pdbx_description
1 polymer ?
#
loop_
_entity_poly.entity_id
_entity_poly.type
_entity_poly.pdbx_seq_one_letter_code
_entity_poly.pdbx_strand_id
1 'polypeptide(L)'
;MVYNHTTPYVTPHILHKHYAQAYDAEVSNLIGKDLEYFSQAGFDMDRIQIKRNAPPAVLYEDAIRNEGAIISSSGALINFSGKKTGRSPKDKRIVYEETSKDEIWWGSVNIKMDEHTFEINRERAIDYLNTRDNVYVFDGFAGWDPKYRIKVRVICARAYHALFMNNMLIRPTEEELANFGDPDFIIYNAGQFPANRFTKGMSSTTSVEINFKRMEMVILGTEYAGEMKKGVFSVMHYLQPVKFGQLSLHSSANVGESGDVTLFFGLSGTGKTTLSADPRRKLIGDDEHVWSDDGVFNIEGGCYAKCINLSAEKEPEIFNAIRFGSVLENVVYNPVTRVPDYDDASITENTRCAYPIEFIPNAQIPCHVKSQPKNIIMLTCDAFGVLPPVAKLTPEQASYHFLAGYTSKTPGTEDGVLEPIPTFSTCYSAPFIVLHPGRYAEMLAERMSKNNVDCWLINTGWTGGKFGTGKRCPLKYTRRIVDAVHSGELAKAEYETFGVFNLQIPTSLEGVPRELLNPRLAWANTEAFEREVRKLAGMFQKAFALYESDVEEKVRLAGPQVWMKAVFSSALGTPVQPPEPARRPLVIWHGLGDSYASPGMLEFMNLIKGIHPGIFIHSVYLNDNIEEDERAGFFGNVNEQIFYAAEQLANVTELQDGFDAIGFSQGGQFLRAYVERFNTPPVHNLITFGSQHMGVSDLPACSAWDVLCQLARRAARGGVYTEWAQTHLVQAQYFRDPDRLDAYVEHNRFLASINGEAEDLRNPAYVTNLASLNTLVLVLFSEDKTVVPKESSWFGSYAPSSEGVHVDASEKTIVPMRRQPLYKNDWIGLRQLDQSGRVVLETCEGEHMQLTDECWRPLVKRFVGGILDDDESAMYRSVDHEQEVPVITYGGPKAAPEDPSPEATIVNKSSIILEFLADLFPEAHLLPPDPVLRAKVHLFINIFESKLFKPSEAYFLFYTEGSDSAKELLEGFDALQAALPPSGLAVGAQQWTNADSAVAPFLIRMDIMLKHGIGRYPQSQGLEVRKAWQGQRFARLAQYIADIKESPVYRKVWDEETSLELLKQHPLLTKVH
;
A
#
# COMPACT_ATOMS: atom_id res chain seq x y z
N MET A 1 78.70 36.76 42.94
CA MET A 1 78.50 36.13 41.62
C MET A 1 77.43 35.06 41.80
N VAL A 2 76.30 35.23 41.11
CA VAL A 2 75.12 34.36 41.21
C VAL A 2 75.32 33.18 40.27
N TYR A 3 75.10 31.97 40.78
CA TYR A 3 75.15 30.73 40.00
C TYR A 3 73.91 30.63 39.11
N ASN A 4 74.15 30.42 37.82
CA ASN A 4 73.14 30.28 36.77
C ASN A 4 72.86 28.78 36.56
N HIS A 5 71.67 28.32 36.96
CA HIS A 5 71.11 27.04 36.51
C HIS A 5 69.81 27.33 35.77
N THR A 6 69.87 27.30 34.44
CA THR A 6 68.69 27.29 33.56
C THR A 6 68.33 25.85 33.25
N THR A 7 67.21 25.38 33.81
CA THR A 7 66.49 24.18 33.36
C THR A 7 65.49 24.63 32.29
N PRO A 8 65.41 24.00 31.10
CA PRO A 8 64.50 24.44 30.05
C PRO A 8 63.05 24.04 30.37
N TYR A 9 62.16 25.04 30.38
CA TYR A 9 60.72 24.87 30.43
C TYR A 9 60.24 24.12 29.17
N VAL A 10 59.95 22.83 29.29
CA VAL A 10 59.18 22.10 28.26
C VAL A 10 57.72 22.54 28.40
N THR A 11 57.19 23.21 27.40
CA THR A 11 55.81 23.71 27.38
C THR A 11 54.83 22.53 27.47
N PRO A 12 53.79 22.56 28.33
CA PRO A 12 52.80 21.48 28.45
C PRO A 12 52.13 21.10 27.12
N HIS A 13 52.04 22.04 26.18
CA HIS A 13 51.53 21.80 24.82
C HIS A 13 52.37 20.81 24.01
N ILE A 14 53.69 20.78 24.22
CA ILE A 14 54.61 19.86 23.55
C ILE A 14 54.43 18.46 24.14
N LEU A 15 54.38 18.35 25.48
CA LEU A 15 54.12 17.08 26.18
C LEU A 15 52.80 16.44 25.75
N HIS A 16 51.71 17.20 25.60
CA HIS A 16 50.42 16.67 25.17
C HIS A 16 50.46 16.10 23.74
N LYS A 17 51.21 16.72 22.82
CA LYS A 17 51.33 16.26 21.44
C LYS A 17 52.14 14.96 21.34
N HIS A 18 53.18 14.84 22.15
CA HIS A 18 53.99 13.62 22.27
C HIS A 18 53.27 12.48 23.02
N TYR A 19 52.45 12.79 24.03
CA TYR A 19 51.64 11.79 24.75
C TYR A 19 50.59 11.14 23.83
N ALA A 20 49.90 11.94 23.02
CA ALA A 20 48.92 11.41 22.05
C ALA A 20 49.57 10.52 20.99
N GLN A 21 50.72 10.94 20.44
CA GLN A 21 51.46 10.17 19.43
C GLN A 21 52.08 8.87 19.96
N ALA A 22 52.52 8.84 21.22
CA ALA A 22 53.07 7.64 21.84
C ALA A 22 52.00 6.57 22.10
N TYR A 23 50.79 6.98 22.47
CA TYR A 23 49.66 6.07 22.70
C TYR A 23 49.13 5.45 21.39
N ASP A 24 49.08 6.23 20.31
CA ASP A 24 48.68 5.74 18.97
C ASP A 24 49.60 4.62 18.44
N ALA A 25 50.88 4.61 18.85
CA ALA A 25 51.85 3.57 18.45
C ALA A 25 51.75 2.27 19.28
N GLU A 26 51.27 2.34 20.54
CA GLU A 26 51.10 1.14 21.39
C GLU A 26 49.77 0.40 21.11
N VAL A 27 48.70 1.13 20.77
CA VAL A 27 47.35 0.55 20.54
C VAL A 27 47.18 -0.02 19.12
N SER A 28 48.05 0.34 18.17
CA SER A 28 47.98 -0.07 16.75
C SER A 28 48.62 -1.43 16.42
N ASN A 29 49.08 -2.19 17.42
CA ASN A 29 49.90 -3.38 17.15
C ASN A 29 49.05 -4.58 16.69
N LEU A 30 48.75 -4.64 15.39
CA LEU A 30 48.48 -5.89 14.68
C LEU A 30 49.76 -6.75 14.73
N ILE A 31 49.66 -8.01 15.15
CA ILE A 31 50.82 -8.90 15.33
C ILE A 31 50.64 -10.15 14.46
N GLY A 32 51.73 -10.62 13.85
CA GLY A 32 51.81 -11.95 13.23
C GLY A 32 50.78 -12.17 12.12
N LYS A 33 49.95 -13.21 12.28
CA LYS A 33 48.96 -13.66 11.28
C LYS A 33 47.96 -12.59 10.85
N ASP A 34 47.65 -11.62 11.70
CA ASP A 34 46.70 -10.56 11.34
C ASP A 34 47.22 -9.69 10.19
N LEU A 35 48.51 -9.30 10.23
CA LEU A 35 49.14 -8.52 9.16
C LEU A 35 49.18 -9.30 7.84
N GLU A 36 49.49 -10.60 7.92
CA GLU A 36 49.49 -11.48 6.76
C GLU A 36 48.08 -11.59 6.15
N TYR A 37 47.06 -11.75 6.98
CA TYR A 37 45.66 -11.78 6.54
C TYR A 37 45.25 -10.47 5.84
N PHE A 38 45.54 -9.30 6.40
CA PHE A 38 45.21 -8.02 5.77
C PHE A 38 45.92 -7.86 4.42
N SER A 39 47.20 -8.23 4.34
CA SER A 39 47.95 -8.22 3.08
C SER A 39 47.35 -9.20 2.05
N GLN A 40 47.04 -10.43 2.44
CA GLN A 40 46.42 -11.45 1.56
C GLN A 40 45.00 -11.05 1.13
N ALA A 41 44.25 -10.35 1.98
CA ALA A 41 42.94 -9.84 1.65
C ALA A 41 43.00 -8.68 0.65
N GLY A 42 44.16 -8.03 0.46
CA GLY A 42 44.38 -6.95 -0.50
C GLY A 42 44.46 -5.56 0.12
N PHE A 43 44.66 -5.43 1.44
CA PHE A 43 44.84 -4.12 2.08
C PHE A 43 46.23 -3.55 1.86
N ASP A 44 46.29 -2.26 1.49
CA ASP A 44 47.52 -1.50 1.31
C ASP A 44 48.01 -0.92 2.65
N MET A 45 48.77 -1.74 3.37
CA MET A 45 49.27 -1.44 4.71
C MET A 45 50.27 -0.28 4.76
N ASP A 46 50.83 0.13 3.62
CA ASP A 46 51.72 1.29 3.54
C ASP A 46 50.94 2.61 3.47
N ARG A 47 49.65 2.54 3.10
CA ARG A 47 48.79 3.70 2.88
C ARG A 47 47.80 3.95 4.01
N ILE A 48 47.19 2.89 4.54
CA ILE A 48 46.12 3.00 5.53
C ILE A 48 46.66 2.96 6.96
N GLN A 49 46.08 3.76 7.86
CA GLN A 49 46.27 3.59 9.29
C GLN A 49 45.17 2.69 9.86
N ILE A 50 45.55 1.55 10.44
CA ILE A 50 44.59 0.67 11.11
C ILE A 50 44.45 1.03 12.60
N LYS A 51 43.21 1.28 13.02
CA LYS A 51 42.82 1.47 14.42
C LYS A 51 42.05 0.25 14.93
N ARG A 52 42.76 -0.68 15.57
CA ARG A 52 42.18 -1.91 16.11
C ARG A 52 41.65 -1.72 17.52
N ASN A 53 40.42 -2.21 17.76
CA ASN A 53 39.71 -2.20 19.04
C ASN A 53 39.86 -0.87 19.79
N ALA A 54 39.83 0.24 19.05
CA ALA A 54 40.07 1.56 19.60
C ALA A 54 39.06 1.87 20.71
N PRO A 55 39.49 2.51 21.81
CA PRO A 55 38.60 2.83 22.92
C PRO A 55 37.52 3.83 22.48
N PRO A 56 36.33 3.83 23.10
CA PRO A 56 35.23 4.72 22.72
C PRO A 56 35.63 6.20 22.60
N ALA A 57 36.50 6.71 23.48
CA ALA A 57 36.97 8.09 23.41
C ALA A 57 37.67 8.43 22.09
N VAL A 58 38.54 7.54 21.58
CA VAL A 58 39.23 7.73 20.30
C VAL A 58 38.23 7.70 19.14
N LEU A 59 37.27 6.77 19.19
CA LEU A 59 36.22 6.67 18.18
C LEU A 59 35.31 7.91 18.16
N TYR A 60 35.02 8.51 19.31
CA TYR A 60 34.31 9.79 19.41
C TYR A 60 35.11 10.91 18.75
N GLU A 61 36.38 11.05 19.09
CA GLU A 61 37.25 12.08 18.51
C GLU A 61 37.32 11.97 17.00
N ASP A 62 37.51 10.77 16.48
CA ASP A 62 37.60 10.52 15.05
C ASP A 62 36.28 10.76 14.34
N ALA A 63 35.15 10.31 14.90
CA ALA A 63 33.83 10.53 14.32
C ALA A 63 33.49 12.04 14.25
N ILE A 64 33.83 12.80 15.29
CA ILE A 64 33.60 14.25 15.33
C ILE A 64 34.48 14.97 14.31
N ARG A 65 35.76 14.61 14.21
CA ARG A 65 36.71 15.25 13.29
C ARG A 65 36.44 14.92 11.82
N ASN A 66 36.06 13.68 11.53
CA ASN A 66 36.10 13.14 10.17
C ASN A 66 34.72 12.83 9.57
N GLU A 67 33.66 12.74 10.38
CA GLU A 67 32.33 12.29 9.91
C GLU A 67 31.21 13.29 10.16
N GLY A 68 31.49 14.43 10.81
CA GLY A 68 30.46 15.39 11.20
C GLY A 68 29.58 14.92 12.36
N ALA A 69 30.04 13.92 13.12
CA ALA A 69 29.35 13.48 14.34
C ALA A 69 29.39 14.57 15.41
N ILE A 70 28.42 14.55 16.32
CA ILE A 70 28.31 15.52 17.41
C ILE A 70 28.02 14.83 18.73
N ILE A 71 28.39 15.48 19.84
CA ILE A 71 28.10 14.98 21.19
C ILE A 71 26.79 15.60 21.67
N SER A 72 25.85 14.77 22.13
CA SER A 72 24.60 15.20 22.74
C SER A 72 24.83 15.85 24.12
N SER A 73 23.81 16.51 24.67
CA SER A 73 23.83 17.05 26.04
C SER A 73 24.04 15.98 27.11
N SER A 74 23.73 14.70 26.82
CA SER A 74 23.97 13.56 27.72
C SER A 74 25.32 12.89 27.51
N GLY A 75 26.10 13.34 26.51
CA GLY A 75 27.42 12.79 26.19
C GLY A 75 27.40 11.65 25.17
N ALA A 76 26.25 11.26 24.62
CA ALA A 76 26.17 10.25 23.57
C ALA A 76 26.63 10.81 22.20
N LEU A 77 27.17 9.96 21.32
CA LEU A 77 27.56 10.34 19.97
C LEU A 77 26.32 10.31 19.07
N ILE A 78 25.95 11.43 18.48
CA ILE A 78 24.92 11.52 17.44
C ILE A 78 25.59 11.45 16.07
N ASN A 79 25.10 10.55 15.22
CA ASN A 79 25.55 10.43 13.83
C ASN A 79 24.41 10.01 12.90
N PHE A 80 24.64 10.13 11.59
CA PHE A 80 23.65 9.92 10.54
C PHE A 80 24.09 8.82 9.57
N SER A 81 23.13 8.01 9.13
CA SER A 81 23.34 6.85 8.26
C SER A 81 23.15 7.14 6.77
N GLY A 82 23.16 8.43 6.39
CA GLY A 82 23.00 8.86 5.01
C GLY A 82 21.60 8.56 4.46
N LYS A 83 21.53 8.11 3.20
CA LYS A 83 20.25 7.88 2.50
C LYS A 83 19.42 6.71 3.06
N LYS A 84 20.08 5.75 3.71
CA LYS A 84 19.43 4.55 4.23
C LYS A 84 19.32 4.69 5.75
N THR A 85 18.11 4.89 6.25
CA THR A 85 17.80 5.04 7.68
C THR A 85 17.23 3.76 8.30
N GLY A 86 17.29 2.66 7.55
CA GLY A 86 16.79 1.35 7.90
C GLY A 86 17.43 0.27 7.02
N ARG A 87 17.01 -0.98 7.24
CA ARG A 87 17.51 -2.13 6.47
C ARG A 87 17.11 -2.04 5.00
N SER A 88 17.86 -2.72 4.14
CA SER A 88 17.57 -2.90 2.71
C SER A 88 17.35 -4.37 2.36
N PRO A 89 16.21 -5.01 2.75
CA PRO A 89 15.99 -6.45 2.54
C PRO A 89 16.08 -6.88 1.08
N LYS A 90 15.62 -6.03 0.15
CA LYS A 90 15.68 -6.28 -1.30
C LYS A 90 17.10 -6.28 -1.86
N ASP A 91 18.08 -5.76 -1.11
CA ASP A 91 19.50 -5.72 -1.47
C ASP A 91 20.32 -6.75 -0.68
N LYS A 92 19.69 -7.54 0.21
CA LYS A 92 20.33 -8.67 0.90
C LYS A 92 20.58 -9.80 -0.09
N ARG A 93 21.76 -10.41 -0.05
CA ARG A 93 22.17 -11.53 -0.90
C ARG A 93 22.89 -12.61 -0.09
N ILE A 94 22.69 -13.87 -0.47
CA ILE A 94 23.47 -14.99 0.05
C ILE A 94 24.10 -15.71 -1.14
N VAL A 95 25.40 -15.99 -1.03
CA VAL A 95 26.15 -16.67 -2.08
C VAL A 95 25.63 -18.11 -2.22
N TYR A 96 25.28 -18.48 -3.44
CA TYR A 96 24.88 -19.83 -3.82
C TYR A 96 26.14 -20.68 -3.99
N GLU A 97 26.53 -21.37 -2.93
CA GLU A 97 27.77 -22.15 -2.85
C GLU A 97 27.54 -23.52 -2.19
N GLU A 98 28.45 -24.47 -2.44
CA GLU A 98 28.28 -25.90 -2.16
C GLU A 98 28.07 -26.28 -0.68
N THR A 99 28.57 -25.50 0.28
CA THR A 99 28.52 -25.84 1.72
C THR A 99 27.21 -25.45 2.40
N SER A 100 26.44 -24.51 1.84
CA SER A 100 25.19 -24.04 2.43
C SER A 100 23.98 -24.09 1.49
N LYS A 101 24.16 -24.31 0.18
CA LYS A 101 23.08 -24.21 -0.82
C LYS A 101 21.85 -25.08 -0.56
N ASP A 102 22.03 -26.24 0.05
CA ASP A 102 20.94 -27.20 0.30
C ASP A 102 20.21 -26.92 1.62
N GLU A 103 20.81 -26.12 2.49
CA GLU A 103 20.25 -25.74 3.80
C GLU A 103 19.50 -24.40 3.74
N ILE A 104 19.95 -23.48 2.89
CA ILE A 104 19.36 -22.15 2.77
C ILE A 104 17.96 -22.22 2.14
N TRP A 105 17.00 -21.56 2.78
CA TRP A 105 15.67 -21.37 2.25
C TRP A 105 15.66 -20.21 1.25
N TRP A 106 15.87 -20.55 -0.02
CA TRP A 106 15.92 -19.59 -1.13
C TRP A 106 14.56 -18.97 -1.44
N GLY A 107 14.53 -17.66 -1.64
CA GLY A 107 13.30 -16.92 -1.94
C GLY A 107 13.53 -15.41 -1.96
N SER A 108 12.46 -14.64 -1.73
CA SER A 108 12.52 -13.17 -1.67
C SER A 108 13.31 -12.62 -0.49
N VAL A 109 13.48 -13.40 0.59
CA VAL A 109 14.32 -13.05 1.74
C VAL A 109 15.79 -13.39 1.51
N ASN A 110 16.07 -14.63 1.08
CA ASN A 110 17.43 -15.11 0.82
C ASN A 110 17.62 -15.19 -0.70
N ILE A 111 18.10 -14.10 -1.27
CA ILE A 111 18.27 -13.95 -2.72
C ILE A 111 19.65 -14.48 -3.13
N LYS A 112 19.68 -15.38 -4.12
CA LYS A 112 20.89 -16.03 -4.63
C LYS A 112 21.85 -15.03 -5.28
N MET A 113 23.14 -15.24 -5.07
CA MET A 113 24.25 -14.56 -5.75
C MET A 113 25.33 -15.58 -6.11
N ASP A 114 26.02 -15.43 -7.24
CA ASP A 114 27.17 -16.29 -7.55
C ASP A 114 28.46 -15.82 -6.85
N GLU A 115 29.36 -16.76 -6.60
CA GLU A 115 30.62 -16.51 -5.87
C GLU A 115 31.50 -15.45 -6.56
N HIS A 116 31.52 -15.42 -7.90
CA HIS A 116 32.29 -14.44 -8.65
C HIS A 116 31.78 -13.00 -8.44
N THR A 117 30.46 -12.81 -8.44
CA THR A 117 29.84 -11.51 -8.15
C THR A 117 30.19 -11.03 -6.73
N PHE A 118 30.13 -11.93 -5.74
CA PHE A 118 30.55 -11.62 -4.38
C PHE A 118 32.01 -11.19 -4.31
N GLU A 119 32.91 -11.89 -5.02
CA GLU A 119 34.33 -11.55 -5.06
C GLU A 119 34.58 -10.14 -5.65
N ILE A 120 33.86 -9.76 -6.71
CA ILE A 120 33.91 -8.40 -7.26
C ILE A 120 33.52 -7.37 -6.20
N ASN A 121 32.42 -7.58 -5.49
CA ASN A 121 31.94 -6.62 -4.50
C ASN A 121 32.83 -6.59 -3.25
N ARG A 122 33.40 -7.74 -2.85
CA ARG A 122 34.43 -7.84 -1.82
C ARG A 122 35.68 -7.03 -2.21
N GLU A 123 36.21 -7.21 -3.42
CA GLU A 123 37.35 -6.45 -3.94
C GLU A 123 37.06 -4.95 -3.94
N ARG A 124 35.87 -4.54 -4.41
CA ARG A 124 35.42 -3.13 -4.36
C ARG A 124 35.36 -2.55 -2.95
N ALA A 125 34.93 -3.34 -1.97
CA ALA A 125 34.89 -2.91 -0.58
C ALA A 125 36.30 -2.67 -0.05
N ILE A 126 37.24 -3.58 -0.34
CA ILE A 126 38.66 -3.45 0.05
C ILE A 126 39.33 -2.27 -0.68
N ASP A 127 39.13 -2.12 -1.99
CA ASP A 127 39.63 -0.99 -2.76
C ASP A 127 39.15 0.34 -2.17
N TYR A 128 37.87 0.42 -1.81
CA TYR A 128 37.36 1.58 -1.11
C TYR A 128 38.05 1.79 0.23
N LEU A 129 38.16 0.76 1.08
CA LEU A 129 38.83 0.88 2.38
C LEU A 129 40.30 1.33 2.24
N ASN A 130 41.01 0.87 1.19
CA ASN A 130 42.36 1.30 0.84
C ASN A 130 42.47 2.78 0.43
N THR A 131 41.35 3.44 0.16
CA THR A 131 41.31 4.89 -0.13
C THR A 131 41.02 5.75 1.10
N ARG A 132 40.90 5.16 2.29
CA ARG A 132 40.75 5.89 3.57
C ARG A 132 42.10 6.14 4.23
N ASP A 133 42.20 7.22 4.98
CA ASP A 133 43.36 7.47 5.84
C ASP A 133 43.33 6.55 7.06
N ASN A 134 42.14 6.34 7.64
CA ASN A 134 41.91 5.45 8.77
C ASN A 134 40.96 4.31 8.39
N VAL A 135 41.32 3.09 8.77
CA VAL A 135 40.44 1.91 8.74
C VAL A 135 40.29 1.39 10.16
N TYR A 136 39.05 1.21 10.60
CA TYR A 136 38.74 0.76 11.95
C TYR A 136 38.51 -0.75 11.93
N VAL A 137 39.13 -1.44 12.88
CA VAL A 137 38.98 -2.89 13.05
C VAL A 137 38.45 -3.13 14.46
N PHE A 138 37.33 -3.84 14.59
CA PHE A 138 36.80 -4.26 15.88
C PHE A 138 36.66 -5.78 15.91
N ASP A 139 37.39 -6.41 16.82
CA ASP A 139 37.26 -7.84 17.14
C ASP A 139 36.35 -8.02 18.36
N GLY A 140 35.33 -8.87 18.23
CA GLY A 140 34.40 -9.22 19.29
C GLY A 140 33.80 -10.61 19.15
N PHE A 141 32.94 -10.99 20.09
CA PHE A 141 32.23 -12.27 20.04
C PHE A 141 30.73 -12.08 19.83
N ALA A 142 30.12 -13.03 19.13
CA ALA A 142 28.67 -13.20 19.07
C ALA A 142 28.28 -14.50 19.80
N GLY A 143 27.43 -14.39 20.82
CA GLY A 143 27.05 -15.47 21.73
C GLY A 143 27.80 -15.46 23.06
N TRP A 144 27.08 -15.35 24.18
CA TRP A 144 27.66 -15.31 25.52
C TRP A 144 28.06 -16.68 26.09
N ASP A 145 27.72 -17.79 25.43
CA ASP A 145 28.23 -19.12 25.78
C ASP A 145 29.49 -19.44 24.98
N PRO A 146 30.68 -19.57 25.63
CA PRO A 146 31.92 -19.94 24.96
C PRO A 146 31.86 -21.24 24.15
N LYS A 147 30.94 -22.16 24.48
CA LYS A 147 30.72 -23.43 23.74
C LYS A 147 30.19 -23.18 22.32
N TYR A 148 29.44 -22.10 22.13
CA TYR A 148 28.68 -21.83 20.89
C TYR A 148 28.99 -20.47 20.26
N ARG A 149 29.82 -19.64 20.90
CA ARG A 149 30.18 -18.32 20.40
C ARG A 149 31.04 -18.39 19.15
N ILE A 150 30.96 -17.34 18.34
CA ILE A 150 31.84 -17.13 17.19
C ILE A 150 32.64 -15.84 17.37
N LYS A 151 33.87 -15.82 16.83
CA LYS A 151 34.73 -14.64 16.73
C LYS A 151 34.36 -13.84 15.48
N VAL A 152 33.98 -12.59 15.67
CA VAL A 152 33.60 -11.67 14.59
C VAL A 152 34.63 -10.55 14.48
N ARG A 153 35.19 -10.37 13.29
CA ARG A 153 36.03 -9.22 12.94
C ARG A 153 35.26 -8.26 12.06
N VAL A 154 35.12 -7.02 12.49
CA VAL A 154 34.49 -5.95 11.72
C VAL A 154 35.57 -5.01 11.21
N ILE A 155 35.58 -4.75 9.90
CA ILE A 155 36.49 -3.83 9.23
C ILE A 155 35.63 -2.75 8.57
N CYS A 156 35.76 -1.49 9.00
CA CYS A 156 34.88 -0.42 8.53
C CYS A 156 35.60 0.91 8.31
N ALA A 157 35.03 1.74 7.43
CA ALA A 157 35.56 3.06 7.10
C ALA A 157 35.24 4.15 8.13
N ARG A 158 34.21 3.94 8.96
CA ARG A 158 33.69 4.93 9.92
C ARG A 158 33.96 4.51 11.36
N ALA A 159 34.47 5.43 12.18
CA ALA A 159 34.65 5.28 13.62
C ALA A 159 33.31 5.03 14.33
N TYR A 160 32.25 5.68 13.86
CA TYR A 160 30.89 5.42 14.32
C TYR A 160 30.50 3.94 14.21
N HIS A 161 30.77 3.30 13.06
CA HIS A 161 30.42 1.89 12.86
C HIS A 161 31.24 0.95 13.76
N ALA A 162 32.51 1.28 14.03
CA ALA A 162 33.32 0.54 15.00
C ALA A 162 32.77 0.69 16.43
N LEU A 163 32.35 1.90 16.83
CA LEU A 163 31.73 2.13 18.14
C LEU A 163 30.39 1.42 18.26
N PHE A 164 29.59 1.42 17.20
CA PHE A 164 28.36 0.64 17.15
C PHE A 164 28.62 -0.85 17.39
N MET A 165 29.60 -1.45 16.71
CA MET A 165 29.91 -2.87 16.90
C MET A 165 30.61 -3.15 18.25
N ASN A 166 31.33 -2.17 18.81
CA ASN A 166 31.82 -2.22 20.19
C ASN A 166 30.68 -2.31 21.21
N ASN A 167 29.54 -1.66 20.92
CA ASN A 167 28.33 -1.74 21.73
C ASN A 167 27.57 -3.05 21.48
N MET A 168 27.43 -3.47 20.22
CA MET A 168 26.53 -4.57 19.85
C MET A 168 27.12 -5.98 19.95
N LEU A 169 28.44 -6.14 19.85
CA LEU A 169 29.11 -7.42 20.08
C LEU A 169 29.69 -7.48 21.49
N ILE A 170 29.97 -8.71 21.94
CA ILE A 170 30.60 -8.95 23.23
C ILE A 170 32.06 -8.56 23.11
N ARG A 171 32.48 -7.61 23.95
CA ARG A 171 33.87 -7.14 23.99
C ARG A 171 34.78 -8.21 24.58
N PRO A 172 35.87 -8.61 23.91
CA PRO A 172 36.85 -9.52 24.47
C PRO A 172 37.53 -8.87 25.68
N THR A 173 37.94 -9.70 26.64
CA THR A 173 38.95 -9.29 27.62
C THR A 173 40.30 -9.00 26.95
N GLU A 174 41.21 -8.30 27.63
CA GLU A 174 42.57 -8.05 27.08
C GLU A 174 43.30 -9.36 26.72
N GLU A 175 43.15 -10.40 27.54
CA GLU A 175 43.73 -11.73 27.28
C GLU A 175 43.08 -12.42 26.07
N GLU A 176 41.75 -12.37 25.95
CA GLU A 176 41.04 -12.92 24.78
C GLU A 176 41.37 -12.16 23.51
N LEU A 177 41.58 -10.85 23.58
CA LEU A 177 41.96 -10.02 22.44
C LEU A 177 43.40 -10.35 22.00
N ALA A 178 44.33 -10.45 22.94
CA ALA A 178 45.71 -10.86 22.67
C ALA A 178 45.80 -12.25 22.04
N ASN A 179 44.86 -13.14 22.39
CA ASN A 179 44.77 -14.51 21.88
C ASN A 179 43.61 -14.72 20.91
N PHE A 180 43.10 -13.67 20.25
CA PHE A 180 41.90 -13.75 19.43
C PHE A 180 42.07 -14.71 18.25
N GLY A 181 43.27 -14.71 17.64
CA GLY A 181 43.61 -15.57 16.51
C GLY A 181 42.74 -15.30 15.28
N ASP A 182 42.53 -16.34 14.47
CA ASP A 182 41.80 -16.23 13.20
C ASP A 182 40.28 -16.05 13.47
N PRO A 183 39.60 -15.02 12.93
CA PRO A 183 38.17 -14.82 13.14
C PRO A 183 37.33 -15.91 12.48
N ASP A 184 36.19 -16.24 13.07
CA ASP A 184 35.22 -17.18 12.49
C ASP A 184 34.33 -16.52 11.43
N PHE A 185 34.14 -15.20 11.50
CA PHE A 185 33.35 -14.42 10.55
C PHE A 185 33.90 -13.00 10.40
N ILE A 186 33.90 -12.47 9.17
CA ILE A 186 34.47 -11.16 8.86
C ILE A 186 33.46 -10.27 8.14
N ILE A 187 33.31 -9.02 8.59
CA ILE A 187 32.46 -8.02 7.95
C ILE A 187 33.33 -6.93 7.33
N TYR A 188 33.23 -6.73 6.02
CA TYR A 188 33.78 -5.57 5.32
C TYR A 188 32.67 -4.54 5.12
N ASN A 189 32.64 -3.53 6.00
CA ASN A 189 31.69 -2.45 5.89
C ASN A 189 32.31 -1.26 5.14
N ALA A 190 32.07 -1.25 3.83
CA ALA A 190 32.35 -0.16 2.91
C ALA A 190 31.05 0.58 2.53
N GLY A 191 30.11 0.72 3.47
CA GLY A 191 28.76 1.22 3.24
C GLY A 191 28.66 2.60 2.57
N GLN A 192 29.68 3.44 2.74
CA GLN A 192 29.81 4.74 2.05
C GLN A 192 30.08 4.63 0.55
N PHE A 193 30.48 3.45 0.06
CA PHE A 193 30.78 3.19 -1.35
C PHE A 193 29.66 2.40 -2.02
N PRO A 194 29.17 2.84 -3.19
CA PRO A 194 28.07 2.14 -3.83
C PRO A 194 28.49 0.82 -4.46
N ALA A 195 27.58 -0.16 -4.40
CA ALA A 195 27.60 -1.32 -5.27
C ALA A 195 27.45 -0.88 -6.74
N ASN A 196 28.06 -1.63 -7.65
CA ASN A 196 27.92 -1.37 -9.07
C ASN A 196 26.61 -1.99 -9.58
N ARG A 197 25.61 -1.16 -9.90
CA ARG A 197 24.31 -1.59 -10.44
C ARG A 197 24.40 -2.38 -11.76
N PHE A 198 25.53 -2.32 -12.44
CA PHE A 198 25.77 -3.07 -13.68
C PHE A 198 26.43 -4.44 -13.44
N THR A 199 26.85 -4.73 -12.20
CA THR A 199 27.26 -6.08 -11.81
C THR A 199 26.03 -6.99 -11.76
N LYS A 200 26.15 -8.21 -12.28
CA LYS A 200 25.09 -9.21 -12.32
C LYS A 200 24.45 -9.40 -10.93
N GLY A 201 23.12 -9.45 -10.86
CA GLY A 201 22.39 -9.69 -9.61
C GLY A 201 22.22 -8.47 -8.68
N MET A 202 22.77 -7.32 -9.03
CA MET A 202 22.57 -6.05 -8.33
C MET A 202 21.29 -5.35 -8.81
N SER A 203 20.41 -5.03 -7.86
CA SER A 203 19.14 -4.31 -8.10
C SER A 203 19.25 -2.82 -7.83
N SER A 204 20.28 -2.39 -7.10
CA SER A 204 20.45 -0.99 -6.71
C SER A 204 21.94 -0.65 -6.53
N THR A 205 22.20 0.51 -5.93
CA THR A 205 23.56 0.90 -5.50
C THR A 205 23.91 0.39 -4.10
N THR A 206 23.02 -0.36 -3.47
CA THR A 206 23.20 -1.00 -2.16
C THR A 206 23.38 -2.50 -2.36
N SER A 207 24.26 -3.11 -1.57
CA SER A 207 24.39 -4.57 -1.49
C SER A 207 24.82 -5.01 -0.09
N VAL A 208 24.17 -6.04 0.44
CA VAL A 208 24.44 -6.63 1.76
C VAL A 208 24.57 -8.14 1.59
N GLU A 209 25.79 -8.64 1.56
CA GLU A 209 26.09 -9.97 1.03
C GLU A 209 26.69 -10.86 2.10
N ILE A 210 26.25 -12.12 2.19
CA ILE A 210 26.81 -13.14 3.09
C ILE A 210 27.31 -14.33 2.28
N ASN A 211 28.54 -14.77 2.55
CA ASN A 211 29.12 -15.98 1.99
C ASN A 211 29.47 -16.95 3.13
N PHE A 212 28.71 -18.05 3.26
CA PHE A 212 28.91 -19.04 4.33
C PHE A 212 30.14 -19.93 4.13
N LYS A 213 30.57 -20.19 2.89
CA LYS A 213 31.81 -20.91 2.59
C LYS A 213 33.04 -20.17 3.10
N ARG A 214 33.05 -18.86 2.87
CA ARG A 214 34.17 -17.98 3.21
C ARG A 214 34.04 -17.40 4.62
N MET A 215 32.85 -17.47 5.20
CA MET A 215 32.48 -16.79 6.43
C MET A 215 32.78 -15.28 6.36
N GLU A 216 32.33 -14.65 5.27
CA GLU A 216 32.53 -13.23 5.02
C GLU A 216 31.19 -12.54 4.72
N MET A 217 31.11 -11.26 5.08
CA MET A 217 30.04 -10.36 4.70
C MET A 217 30.58 -9.06 4.12
N VAL A 218 29.89 -8.55 3.11
CA VAL A 218 30.24 -7.30 2.43
C VAL A 218 29.04 -6.36 2.47
N ILE A 219 29.29 -5.11 2.86
CA ILE A 219 28.28 -4.04 2.88
C ILE A 219 28.74 -2.90 1.98
N LEU A 220 27.91 -2.55 0.99
CA LEU A 220 28.11 -1.45 0.06
C LEU A 220 26.81 -0.61 -0.04
N GLY A 221 26.95 0.69 -0.18
CA GLY A 221 25.86 1.62 -0.49
C GLY A 221 24.79 1.78 0.59
N THR A 222 25.10 1.46 1.83
CA THR A 222 24.26 1.73 3.00
C THR A 222 25.13 1.96 4.23
N GLU A 223 24.88 3.04 4.96
CA GLU A 223 25.60 3.37 6.18
C GLU A 223 24.76 3.09 7.45
N TYR A 224 23.61 2.44 7.29
CA TYR A 224 22.74 2.01 8.39
C TYR A 224 23.43 0.90 9.19
N ALA A 225 23.78 1.17 10.46
CA ALA A 225 24.59 0.23 11.23
C ALA A 225 23.86 -1.08 11.57
N GLY A 226 22.53 -1.06 11.56
CA GLY A 226 21.72 -2.25 11.78
C GLY A 226 21.94 -3.37 10.75
N GLU A 227 22.54 -3.09 9.59
CA GLU A 227 22.95 -4.15 8.65
C GLU A 227 24.05 -5.05 9.24
N MET A 228 25.04 -4.48 9.95
CA MET A 228 26.10 -5.27 10.58
C MET A 228 25.52 -6.17 11.68
N LYS A 229 24.67 -5.62 12.55
CA LYS A 229 23.96 -6.37 13.61
C LYS A 229 23.18 -7.54 13.00
N LYS A 230 22.29 -7.26 12.05
CA LYS A 230 21.41 -8.29 11.47
C LYS A 230 22.11 -9.25 10.52
N GLY A 231 23.28 -8.87 9.99
CA GLY A 231 24.20 -9.76 9.31
C GLY A 231 24.75 -10.83 10.25
N VAL A 232 25.30 -10.42 11.41
CA VAL A 232 25.74 -11.35 12.47
C VAL A 232 24.59 -12.23 12.93
N PHE A 233 23.40 -11.66 13.13
CA PHE A 233 22.23 -12.45 13.49
C PHE A 233 21.89 -13.50 12.44
N SER A 234 21.87 -13.15 11.15
CA SER A 234 21.62 -14.12 10.06
C SER A 234 22.64 -15.26 10.07
N VAL A 235 23.91 -14.95 10.35
CA VAL A 235 24.95 -15.97 10.49
C VAL A 235 24.71 -16.87 11.70
N MET A 236 24.35 -16.31 12.85
CA MET A 236 24.00 -17.09 14.04
C MET A 236 22.74 -17.92 13.83
N HIS A 237 21.76 -17.40 13.08
CA HIS A 237 20.53 -18.11 12.74
C HIS A 237 20.79 -19.32 11.83
N TYR A 238 21.88 -19.31 11.05
CA TYR A 238 22.35 -20.46 10.29
C TYR A 238 23.23 -21.40 11.11
N LEU A 239 24.29 -20.88 11.74
CA LEU A 239 25.30 -21.69 12.44
C LEU A 239 24.73 -22.40 13.66
N GLN A 240 23.86 -21.74 14.44
CA GLN A 240 23.33 -22.36 15.65
C GLN A 240 22.54 -23.63 15.32
N PRO A 241 21.58 -23.63 14.38
CA PRO A 241 20.90 -24.87 13.99
C PRO A 241 21.77 -25.84 13.20
N VAL A 242 22.59 -25.37 12.25
CA VAL A 242 23.30 -26.26 11.30
C VAL A 242 24.58 -26.84 11.90
N LYS A 243 25.42 -26.01 12.53
CA LYS A 243 26.70 -26.43 13.10
C LYS A 243 26.55 -26.94 14.53
N PHE A 244 25.74 -26.26 15.34
CA PHE A 244 25.68 -26.50 16.80
C PHE A 244 24.43 -27.26 17.27
N GLY A 245 23.39 -27.41 16.45
CA GLY A 245 22.11 -28.01 16.85
C GLY A 245 21.32 -27.20 17.89
N GLN A 246 21.57 -25.89 18.00
CA GLN A 246 20.94 -24.99 18.97
C GLN A 246 19.91 -24.07 18.29
N LEU A 247 18.87 -23.70 19.03
CA LEU A 247 17.77 -22.90 18.51
C LEU A 247 18.08 -21.42 18.65
N SER A 248 18.37 -20.74 17.54
CA SER A 248 18.49 -19.28 17.49
C SER A 248 17.10 -18.64 17.34
N LEU A 249 16.85 -17.54 18.07
CA LEU A 249 15.54 -16.91 18.21
C LEU A 249 15.65 -15.38 18.11
N HIS A 250 14.66 -14.77 17.46
CA HIS A 250 14.43 -13.33 17.51
C HIS A 250 13.45 -13.03 18.64
N SER A 251 14.00 -12.81 19.83
CA SER A 251 13.27 -12.66 21.08
C SER A 251 14.06 -11.80 22.06
N SER A 252 13.40 -11.10 22.97
CA SER A 252 14.05 -10.65 24.21
C SER A 252 13.98 -11.75 25.26
N ALA A 253 14.84 -11.69 26.28
CA ALA A 253 14.77 -12.63 27.39
C ALA A 253 15.11 -11.97 28.72
N ASN A 254 14.48 -12.45 29.79
CA ASN A 254 14.81 -12.04 31.16
C ASN A 254 14.75 -13.23 32.12
N VAL A 255 15.34 -13.06 33.31
CA VAL A 255 15.41 -14.08 34.36
C VAL A 255 14.97 -13.51 35.69
N GLY A 256 14.11 -14.25 36.41
CA GLY A 256 13.71 -13.92 37.77
C GLY A 256 14.75 -14.34 38.81
N GLU A 257 14.57 -13.91 40.06
CA GLU A 257 15.47 -14.28 41.17
C GLU A 257 15.55 -15.80 41.40
N SER A 258 14.50 -16.55 41.06
CA SER A 258 14.46 -18.01 41.18
C SER A 258 15.18 -18.74 40.03
N GLY A 259 15.73 -18.00 39.07
CA GLY A 259 16.33 -18.55 37.86
C GLY A 259 15.32 -18.92 36.78
N ASP A 260 14.04 -18.57 36.94
CA ASP A 260 13.01 -18.80 35.92
C ASP A 260 13.23 -17.86 34.72
N VAL A 261 13.50 -18.44 33.55
CA VAL A 261 13.74 -17.67 32.31
C VAL A 261 12.46 -17.54 31.51
N THR A 262 12.22 -16.34 30.96
CA THR A 262 11.12 -16.05 30.03
C THR A 262 11.66 -15.53 28.71
N LEU A 263 11.22 -16.12 27.60
CA LEU A 263 11.48 -15.66 26.23
C LEU A 263 10.27 -14.86 25.74
N PHE A 264 10.48 -13.70 25.11
CA PHE A 264 9.41 -12.88 24.55
C PHE A 264 9.61 -12.69 23.05
N PHE A 265 8.67 -13.18 22.26
CA PHE A 265 8.58 -13.00 20.82
C PHE A 265 7.66 -11.83 20.49
N GLY A 266 7.97 -11.10 19.43
CA GLY A 266 7.13 -10.00 18.95
C GLY A 266 7.87 -9.05 18.05
N LEU A 267 7.17 -8.51 17.04
CA LEU A 267 7.74 -7.50 16.15
C LEU A 267 7.89 -6.15 16.85
N SER A 268 8.54 -5.19 16.18
CA SER A 268 8.65 -3.82 16.67
C SER A 268 7.26 -3.24 17.00
N GLY A 269 7.14 -2.53 18.14
CA GLY A 269 5.88 -1.90 18.56
C GLY A 269 4.90 -2.81 19.34
N THR A 270 5.19 -4.10 19.48
CA THR A 270 4.34 -5.07 20.24
C THR A 270 4.60 -5.08 21.76
N GLY A 271 5.51 -4.24 22.25
CA GLY A 271 5.84 -4.15 23.68
C GLY A 271 6.95 -5.09 24.18
N LYS A 272 7.67 -5.78 23.29
CA LYS A 272 8.78 -6.70 23.64
C LYS A 272 9.81 -6.09 24.60
N THR A 273 10.39 -4.95 24.23
CA THR A 273 11.37 -4.23 25.07
C THR A 273 10.75 -3.75 26.39
N THR A 274 9.54 -3.18 26.32
CA THR A 274 8.82 -2.68 27.51
C THR A 274 8.47 -3.76 28.53
N LEU A 275 8.16 -4.98 28.08
CA LEU A 275 7.77 -6.09 28.95
C LEU A 275 8.96 -6.93 29.42
N SER A 276 10.06 -6.97 28.65
CA SER A 276 11.30 -7.63 29.08
C SER A 276 12.10 -6.80 30.08
N ALA A 277 12.05 -5.46 29.98
CA ALA A 277 12.58 -4.52 30.96
C ALA A 277 11.66 -4.42 32.20
N ASP A 278 11.52 -5.53 32.93
CA ASP A 278 10.85 -5.59 34.22
C ASP A 278 11.87 -5.29 35.34
N PRO A 279 11.65 -4.27 36.19
CA PRO A 279 12.60 -3.93 37.25
C PRO A 279 12.82 -5.06 38.28
N ARG A 280 11.95 -6.07 38.33
CA ARG A 280 12.08 -7.24 39.24
C ARG A 280 12.83 -8.41 38.61
N ARG A 281 13.22 -8.31 37.34
CA ARG A 281 13.83 -9.41 36.58
C ARG A 281 15.06 -8.90 35.85
N LYS A 282 16.11 -9.71 35.80
CA LYS A 282 17.34 -9.32 35.12
C LYS A 282 17.19 -9.51 33.62
N LEU A 283 17.50 -8.47 32.83
CA LEU A 283 17.48 -8.53 31.38
C LEU A 283 18.65 -9.39 30.87
N ILE A 284 18.38 -10.44 30.09
CA ILE A 284 19.43 -11.23 29.41
C ILE A 284 19.80 -10.52 28.09
N GLY A 285 18.81 -10.03 27.36
CA GLY A 285 18.97 -9.27 26.12
C GLY A 285 17.61 -8.84 25.56
N ASP A 286 17.61 -7.89 24.62
CA ASP A 286 16.39 -7.26 24.09
C ASP A 286 15.92 -7.83 22.74
N ASP A 287 16.75 -8.57 22.01
CA ASP A 287 16.43 -8.87 20.59
C ASP A 287 16.86 -10.26 20.07
N GLU A 288 18.07 -10.75 20.39
CA GLU A 288 18.63 -11.94 19.73
C GLU A 288 19.21 -12.97 20.72
N HIS A 289 18.64 -14.17 20.76
CA HIS A 289 19.04 -15.20 21.75
C HIS A 289 19.24 -16.56 21.11
N VAL A 290 19.93 -17.43 21.84
CA VAL A 290 20.00 -18.86 21.56
C VAL A 290 19.45 -19.63 22.76
N TRP A 291 18.50 -20.51 22.49
CA TRP A 291 18.08 -21.55 23.41
C TRP A 291 18.91 -22.80 23.15
N SER A 292 19.89 -23.01 24.02
CA SER A 292 20.82 -24.12 23.98
C SER A 292 20.40 -25.29 24.87
N ASP A 293 21.12 -26.41 24.78
CA ASP A 293 21.03 -27.53 25.72
C ASP A 293 21.37 -27.14 27.17
N ASP A 294 22.21 -26.12 27.35
CA ASP A 294 22.70 -25.67 28.66
C ASP A 294 21.94 -24.46 29.22
N GLY A 295 20.97 -23.90 28.48
CA GLY A 295 20.13 -22.77 28.93
C GLY A 295 19.91 -21.74 27.83
N VAL A 296 19.83 -20.45 28.20
CA VAL A 296 19.64 -19.34 27.27
C VAL A 296 20.78 -18.35 27.35
N PHE A 297 21.29 -17.92 26.21
CA PHE A 297 22.29 -16.86 26.13
C PHE A 297 21.92 -15.82 25.05
N ASN A 298 22.33 -14.58 25.31
CA ASN A 298 22.22 -13.48 24.35
C ASN A 298 23.27 -13.65 23.25
N ILE A 299 22.94 -13.28 22.01
CA ILE A 299 23.91 -13.22 20.90
C ILE A 299 24.76 -11.93 21.02
N GLU A 300 24.17 -10.86 21.54
CA GLU A 300 24.68 -9.50 21.49
C GLU A 300 25.39 -9.07 22.78
N GLY A 301 26.28 -8.07 22.70
CA GLY A 301 26.90 -7.39 23.84
C GLY A 301 26.22 -6.09 24.26
N GLY A 302 25.08 -5.75 23.65
CA GLY A 302 24.38 -4.49 23.87
C GLY A 302 22.95 -4.51 23.34
N CYS A 303 22.33 -3.33 23.34
CA CYS A 303 20.95 -3.14 22.88
C CYS A 303 20.89 -2.09 21.77
N TYR A 304 19.95 -2.25 20.84
CA TYR A 304 19.72 -1.32 19.74
C TYR A 304 18.28 -0.77 19.72
N ALA A 305 17.99 0.04 20.74
CA ALA A 305 16.65 0.53 21.04
C ALA A 305 16.15 1.58 20.04
N LYS A 306 14.83 1.63 19.81
CA LYS A 306 14.19 2.76 19.12
C LYS A 306 14.13 3.97 20.05
N CYS A 307 14.32 5.17 19.49
CA CYS A 307 14.31 6.42 20.24
C CYS A 307 13.07 7.28 20.01
N ILE A 308 12.26 7.00 18.99
CA ILE A 308 11.08 7.81 18.70
C ILE A 308 10.09 7.79 19.88
N ASN A 309 9.64 8.95 20.32
CA ASN A 309 8.80 9.19 21.50
C ASN A 309 9.39 8.69 22.84
N LEU A 310 10.70 8.49 22.92
CA LEU A 310 11.38 8.06 24.15
C LEU A 310 11.32 9.17 25.21
N SER A 311 10.92 8.81 26.43
CA SER A 311 10.91 9.73 27.57
C SER A 311 11.41 9.05 28.84
N ALA A 312 12.00 9.85 29.73
CA ALA A 312 12.50 9.36 31.02
C ALA A 312 11.38 8.81 31.91
N GLU A 313 10.15 9.30 31.79
CA GLU A 313 9.01 8.81 32.57
C GLU A 313 8.53 7.44 32.10
N LYS A 314 8.51 7.19 30.79
CA LYS A 314 7.99 5.94 30.22
C LYS A 314 9.02 4.81 30.27
N GLU A 315 10.27 5.10 29.93
CA GLU A 315 11.34 4.11 29.74
C GLU A 315 12.66 4.60 30.37
N PRO A 316 12.71 4.74 31.71
CA PRO A 316 13.85 5.36 32.41
C PRO A 316 15.18 4.62 32.21
N GLU A 317 15.17 3.29 32.13
CA GLU A 317 16.40 2.51 31.96
C GLU A 317 17.06 2.77 30.61
N ILE A 318 16.27 2.76 29.53
CA ILE A 318 16.74 3.05 28.17
C ILE A 318 17.19 4.51 28.07
N PHE A 319 16.40 5.45 28.62
CA PHE A 319 16.75 6.87 28.62
C PHE A 319 18.08 7.13 29.33
N ASN A 320 18.31 6.52 30.50
CA ASN A 320 19.54 6.66 31.27
C ASN A 320 20.74 5.95 30.65
N ALA A 321 20.51 4.97 29.78
CA ALA A 321 21.56 4.36 28.98
C ALA A 321 22.09 5.29 27.87
N ILE A 322 21.45 6.42 27.60
CA ILE A 322 21.92 7.39 26.59
C ILE A 322 22.95 8.33 27.21
N ARG A 323 24.23 7.94 27.17
CA ARG A 323 25.35 8.66 27.75
C ARG A 323 26.63 8.44 26.94
N PHE A 324 27.78 8.94 27.43
CA PHE A 324 29.08 8.66 26.81
C PHE A 324 29.31 7.15 26.62
N GLY A 325 29.70 6.76 25.40
CA GLY A 325 29.77 5.38 24.92
C GLY A 325 28.59 4.96 24.04
N SER A 326 27.42 5.60 24.19
CA SER A 326 26.24 5.29 23.37
C SER A 326 26.30 5.99 22.01
N VAL A 327 25.56 5.44 21.04
CA VAL A 327 25.40 6.06 19.72
C VAL A 327 23.93 6.28 19.43
N LEU A 328 23.55 7.54 19.18
CA LEU A 328 22.25 7.93 18.64
C LEU A 328 22.35 8.01 17.11
N GLU A 329 21.62 7.14 16.41
CA GLU A 329 21.57 7.12 14.94
C GLU A 329 20.31 7.85 14.47
N ASN A 330 20.50 8.87 13.61
CA ASN A 330 19.44 9.65 12.97
C ASN A 330 18.52 10.45 13.90
N VAL A 331 18.94 10.68 15.15
CA VAL A 331 18.18 11.49 16.12
C VAL A 331 18.43 12.98 15.89
N VAL A 332 17.37 13.76 15.73
CA VAL A 332 17.44 15.23 15.63
C VAL A 332 17.80 15.82 16.99
N TYR A 333 18.42 17.00 16.99
CA TYR A 333 18.86 17.65 18.22
C TYR A 333 18.82 19.17 18.09
N ASN A 334 18.71 19.86 19.21
CA ASN A 334 18.85 21.31 19.24
C ASN A 334 20.32 21.72 19.00
N PRO A 335 20.64 22.52 17.97
CA PRO A 335 22.03 22.81 17.60
C PRO A 335 22.80 23.63 18.65
N VAL A 336 22.10 24.35 19.52
CA VAL A 336 22.70 25.17 20.59
C VAL A 336 22.85 24.37 21.88
N THR A 337 21.77 23.78 22.37
CA THR A 337 21.77 23.08 23.67
C THR A 337 22.28 21.64 23.57
N ARG A 338 22.38 21.08 22.36
CA ARG A 338 22.72 19.68 22.06
C ARG A 338 21.75 18.65 22.66
N VAL A 339 20.58 19.09 23.13
CA VAL A 339 19.53 18.21 23.63
C VAL A 339 18.92 17.44 22.45
N PRO A 340 18.91 16.09 22.48
CA PRO A 340 18.19 15.29 21.49
C PRO A 340 16.69 15.57 21.53
N ASP A 341 16.06 15.62 20.37
CA ASP A 341 14.61 15.66 20.20
C ASP A 341 14.15 14.26 19.81
N TYR A 342 13.55 13.55 20.75
CA TYR A 342 13.06 12.18 20.55
C TYR A 342 11.68 12.12 19.92
N ASP A 343 10.97 13.25 19.82
CA ASP A 343 9.64 13.31 19.20
C ASP A 343 9.74 13.70 17.71
N ASP A 344 10.89 14.20 17.26
CA ASP A 344 11.15 14.61 15.88
C ASP A 344 11.51 13.40 14.97
N ALA A 345 10.61 13.09 14.04
CA ALA A 345 10.75 12.06 13.01
C ALA A 345 11.13 12.62 11.62
N SER A 346 11.52 13.88 11.49
CA SER A 346 11.78 14.55 10.19
C SER A 346 12.85 13.87 9.34
N ILE A 347 13.78 13.13 9.97
CA ILE A 347 14.75 12.27 9.27
C ILE A 347 14.16 10.87 9.04
N THR A 348 13.59 10.27 10.10
CA THR A 348 12.96 8.94 10.06
C THR A 348 12.21 8.67 11.36
N GLU A 349 11.15 7.87 11.33
CA GLU A 349 10.56 7.26 12.54
C GLU A 349 11.45 6.15 13.14
N ASN A 350 12.45 5.65 12.41
CA ASN A 350 13.39 4.63 12.87
C ASN A 350 14.64 5.24 13.53
N THR A 351 14.47 6.27 14.37
CA THR A 351 15.58 6.78 15.19
C THR A 351 16.01 5.73 16.22
N ARG A 352 17.32 5.63 16.48
CA ARG A 352 17.89 4.53 17.27
C ARG A 352 18.94 4.97 18.27
N CYS A 353 19.14 4.16 19.31
CA CYS A 353 20.28 4.23 20.21
C CYS A 353 20.94 2.86 20.37
N ALA A 354 22.24 2.77 20.10
CA ALA A 354 23.07 1.62 20.42
C ALA A 354 23.87 1.88 21.70
N TYR A 355 23.78 0.99 22.68
CA TYR A 355 24.54 1.09 23.93
C TYR A 355 24.94 -0.29 24.45
N PRO A 356 26.08 -0.39 25.19
CA PRO A 356 26.49 -1.63 25.84
C PRO A 356 25.45 -2.14 26.84
N ILE A 357 25.32 -3.46 26.99
CA ILE A 357 24.30 -4.07 27.86
C ILE A 357 24.49 -3.65 29.32
N GLU A 358 25.73 -3.37 29.75
CA GLU A 358 26.09 -2.89 31.09
C GLU A 358 25.54 -1.51 31.42
N PHE A 359 24.97 -0.80 30.44
CA PHE A 359 24.30 0.47 30.68
C PHE A 359 22.90 0.27 31.24
N ILE A 360 22.33 -0.93 31.12
CA ILE A 360 21.09 -1.33 31.80
C ILE A 360 21.47 -1.84 33.21
N PRO A 361 21.06 -1.14 34.29
CA PRO A 361 21.50 -1.49 35.64
C PRO A 361 21.09 -2.90 36.09
N ASN A 362 19.96 -3.40 35.59
CA ASN A 362 19.43 -4.71 35.92
C ASN A 362 19.76 -5.78 34.86
N ALA A 363 20.79 -5.58 34.04
CA ALA A 363 21.23 -6.61 33.10
C ALA A 363 21.83 -7.83 33.82
N GLN A 364 21.59 -9.02 33.26
CA GLN A 364 22.24 -10.25 33.66
C GLN A 364 23.62 -10.32 32.99
N ILE A 365 24.69 -10.25 33.79
CA ILE A 365 26.08 -10.33 33.32
C ILE A 365 26.79 -11.51 34.02
N PRO A 366 27.39 -12.46 33.28
CA PRO A 366 27.32 -12.63 31.82
C PRO A 366 25.87 -12.86 31.36
N CYS A 367 25.54 -12.48 30.12
CA CYS A 367 24.20 -12.66 29.52
C CYS A 367 23.95 -14.11 29.09
N HIS A 368 24.26 -15.05 29.98
CA HIS A 368 24.07 -16.48 29.82
C HIS A 368 23.51 -17.03 31.13
N VAL A 369 22.34 -17.65 31.04
CA VAL A 369 21.65 -18.29 32.17
C VAL A 369 21.55 -19.78 31.91
N LYS A 370 22.01 -20.59 32.86
CA LYS A 370 22.07 -22.05 32.74
C LYS A 370 20.75 -22.79 33.02
N SER A 371 19.70 -22.06 33.37
CA SER A 371 18.38 -22.63 33.55
C SER A 371 17.63 -22.63 32.23
N GLN A 372 16.87 -23.69 32.01
CA GLN A 372 15.98 -23.82 30.86
C GLN A 372 14.79 -22.83 31.02
N PRO A 373 14.27 -22.26 29.91
CA PRO A 373 13.06 -21.46 29.92
C PRO A 373 11.91 -22.13 30.67
N LYS A 374 11.18 -21.34 31.46
CA LYS A 374 9.91 -21.76 32.06
C LYS A 374 8.72 -21.23 31.26
N ASN A 375 8.89 -20.07 30.64
CA ASN A 375 7.83 -19.41 29.90
C ASN A 375 8.31 -18.94 28.53
N ILE A 376 7.41 -19.03 27.56
CA ILE A 376 7.49 -18.33 26.28
C ILE A 376 6.27 -17.41 26.19
N ILE A 377 6.48 -16.16 25.83
CA ILE A 377 5.43 -15.19 25.58
C ILE A 377 5.49 -14.76 24.12
N MET A 378 4.43 -15.01 23.37
CA MET A 378 4.23 -14.52 22.00
C MET A 378 3.35 -13.27 22.06
N LEU A 379 3.95 -12.11 21.79
CA LEU A 379 3.27 -10.83 21.77
C LEU A 379 2.66 -10.60 20.40
N THR A 380 1.40 -10.18 20.40
CA THR A 380 0.68 -9.74 19.21
C THR A 380 -0.01 -8.42 19.47
N CYS A 381 0.00 -7.52 18.49
CA CYS A 381 -0.79 -6.30 18.52
C CYS A 381 -2.00 -6.52 17.60
N ASP A 382 -3.05 -7.15 18.12
CA ASP A 382 -4.25 -7.44 17.32
C ASP A 382 -5.14 -6.19 17.21
N ALA A 383 -5.15 -5.57 16.02
CA ALA A 383 -6.00 -4.42 15.74
C ALA A 383 -7.46 -4.78 15.42
N PHE A 384 -7.77 -6.06 15.21
CA PHE A 384 -9.13 -6.53 14.96
C PHE A 384 -9.91 -6.73 16.25
N GLY A 385 -9.23 -6.76 17.41
CA GLY A 385 -9.87 -6.86 18.71
C GLY A 385 -10.47 -8.24 19.00
N VAL A 386 -9.93 -9.28 18.37
CA VAL A 386 -10.42 -10.66 18.37
C VAL A 386 -9.68 -11.51 19.38
N LEU A 387 -8.35 -11.43 19.42
CA LEU A 387 -7.51 -12.29 20.25
C LEU A 387 -7.61 -11.92 21.73
N PRO A 388 -7.64 -12.91 22.64
CA PRO A 388 -7.72 -12.67 24.08
C PRO A 388 -6.48 -11.97 24.61
N PRO A 389 -6.59 -11.18 25.70
CA PRO A 389 -5.42 -10.57 26.33
C PRO A 389 -4.36 -11.59 26.75
N VAL A 390 -4.78 -12.81 27.07
CA VAL A 390 -3.87 -13.95 27.31
C VAL A 390 -4.55 -15.26 26.94
N ALA A 391 -3.81 -16.14 26.27
CA ALA A 391 -4.15 -17.54 26.09
C ALA A 391 -2.95 -18.44 26.38
N LYS A 392 -3.20 -19.63 26.92
CA LYS A 392 -2.22 -20.71 27.03
C LYS A 392 -2.25 -21.54 25.75
N LEU A 393 -1.07 -21.76 25.16
CA LEU A 393 -0.92 -22.53 23.92
C LEU A 393 -0.44 -23.95 24.22
N THR A 394 -0.94 -24.94 23.46
CA THR A 394 -0.28 -26.25 23.35
C THR A 394 1.02 -26.12 22.53
N PRO A 395 1.95 -27.10 22.57
CA PRO A 395 3.15 -27.07 21.72
C PRO A 395 2.84 -26.94 20.21
N GLU A 396 1.77 -27.58 19.74
CA GLU A 396 1.31 -27.50 18.36
C GLU A 396 0.77 -26.10 18.02
N GLN A 397 -0.03 -25.51 18.91
CA GLN A 397 -0.50 -24.13 18.77
C GLN A 397 0.65 -23.13 18.83
N ALA A 398 1.65 -23.34 19.70
CA ALA A 398 2.85 -22.53 19.77
C ALA A 398 3.61 -22.59 18.44
N SER A 399 3.77 -23.77 17.85
CA SER A 399 4.39 -23.93 16.53
C SER A 399 3.61 -23.21 15.43
N TYR A 400 2.28 -23.36 15.42
CA TYR A 400 1.39 -22.69 14.47
C TYR A 400 1.49 -21.16 14.57
N HIS A 401 1.34 -20.61 15.77
CA HIS A 401 1.43 -19.17 16.01
C HIS A 401 2.83 -18.61 15.80
N PHE A 402 3.88 -19.40 16.05
CA PHE A 402 5.26 -19.03 15.74
C PHE A 402 5.49 -18.92 14.22
N LEU A 403 5.02 -19.90 13.44
CA LEU A 403 5.10 -19.87 11.98
C LEU A 403 4.25 -18.76 11.37
N ALA A 404 3.08 -18.48 11.93
CA ALA A 404 2.24 -17.37 11.50
C ALA A 404 2.87 -16.00 11.84
N GLY A 405 3.41 -15.85 13.05
CA GLY A 405 4.06 -14.62 13.51
C GLY A 405 3.16 -13.38 13.40
N TYR A 406 1.89 -13.53 13.76
CA TYR A 406 0.86 -12.52 13.56
C TYR A 406 0.97 -11.33 14.51
N THR A 407 0.85 -10.13 13.96
CA THR A 407 0.62 -8.86 14.65
C THR A 407 -0.05 -7.87 13.68
N SER A 408 -0.33 -6.65 14.11
CA SER A 408 -0.68 -5.54 13.21
C SER A 408 0.34 -4.40 13.32
N LYS A 409 0.68 -3.77 12.20
CA LYS A 409 1.31 -2.44 12.16
C LYS A 409 0.24 -1.43 12.56
N THR A 410 0.52 -0.56 13.52
CA THR A 410 -0.44 0.43 14.00
C THR A 410 -0.05 1.82 13.51
N PRO A 411 -0.98 2.78 13.43
CA PRO A 411 -0.64 4.13 13.02
C PRO A 411 0.50 4.73 13.86
N GLY A 412 1.46 5.39 13.18
CA GLY A 412 2.67 5.96 13.78
C GLY A 412 3.76 4.95 14.16
N THR A 413 3.70 3.72 13.64
CA THR A 413 4.82 2.74 13.78
C THR A 413 5.70 2.62 12.55
N GLU A 414 5.19 3.03 11.38
CA GLU A 414 5.88 3.15 10.09
C GLU A 414 5.25 4.28 9.26
N ASP A 415 6.07 4.96 8.44
CA ASP A 415 5.64 6.04 7.54
C ASP A 415 4.49 5.59 6.61
N GLY A 416 3.42 6.39 6.55
CA GLY A 416 2.26 6.16 5.67
C GLY A 416 1.18 5.22 6.24
N VAL A 417 1.38 4.63 7.43
CA VAL A 417 0.35 3.79 8.07
C VAL A 417 -0.65 4.69 8.83
N LEU A 418 -1.81 4.94 8.22
CA LEU A 418 -2.91 5.71 8.83
C LEU A 418 -3.98 4.82 9.49
N GLU A 419 -4.07 3.56 9.08
CA GLU A 419 -4.94 2.53 9.66
C GLU A 419 -4.14 1.25 9.93
N PRO A 420 -4.53 0.39 10.89
CA PRO A 420 -3.75 -0.79 11.19
C PRO A 420 -3.73 -1.81 10.06
N ILE A 421 -2.54 -2.32 9.74
CA ILE A 421 -2.32 -3.31 8.68
C ILE A 421 -1.93 -4.64 9.34
N PRO A 422 -2.67 -5.75 9.14
CA PRO A 422 -2.24 -7.06 9.61
C PRO A 422 -0.89 -7.43 9.01
N THR A 423 -0.05 -8.08 9.80
CA THR A 423 1.29 -8.51 9.39
C THR A 423 1.57 -9.90 9.94
N PHE A 424 1.89 -10.83 9.04
CA PHE A 424 2.32 -12.18 9.37
C PHE A 424 3.82 -12.26 9.10
N SER A 425 4.63 -12.17 10.15
CA SER A 425 6.09 -12.24 10.04
C SER A 425 6.56 -13.56 10.62
N THR A 426 6.70 -14.55 9.75
CA THR A 426 7.05 -15.92 10.12
C THR A 426 8.22 -16.01 11.09
N CYS A 427 8.05 -16.86 12.12
CA CYS A 427 8.96 -17.05 13.25
C CYS A 427 9.24 -15.75 14.04
N TYR A 428 8.40 -14.72 13.87
CA TYR A 428 8.67 -13.35 14.29
C TYR A 428 9.99 -12.78 13.74
N SER A 429 10.57 -13.40 12.71
CA SER A 429 11.94 -13.19 12.24
C SER A 429 12.07 -13.18 10.71
N ALA A 430 10.96 -13.09 9.97
CA ALA A 430 10.94 -13.32 8.51
C ALA A 430 12.10 -12.71 7.70
N PRO A 431 12.53 -11.44 7.91
CA PRO A 431 13.66 -10.87 7.15
C PRO A 431 15.04 -11.49 7.46
N PHE A 432 15.16 -12.23 8.55
CA PHE A 432 16.40 -12.79 9.08
C PHE A 432 16.43 -14.32 9.00
N ILE A 433 15.33 -14.94 8.58
CA ILE A 433 15.26 -16.39 8.49
C ILE A 433 16.20 -16.86 7.37
N VAL A 434 17.06 -17.82 7.67
CA VAL A 434 18.02 -18.38 6.70
C VAL A 434 17.64 -19.79 6.27
N LEU A 435 17.04 -20.56 7.17
CA LEU A 435 16.61 -21.94 6.94
C LEU A 435 15.10 -21.97 6.76
N HIS A 436 14.57 -23.11 6.33
CA HIS A 436 13.13 -23.29 6.21
C HIS A 436 12.44 -23.03 7.57
N PRO A 437 11.36 -22.23 7.65
CA PRO A 437 10.69 -21.90 8.91
C PRO A 437 10.29 -23.10 9.76
N GLY A 438 9.88 -24.19 9.10
CA GLY A 438 9.51 -25.45 9.76
C GLY A 438 10.62 -25.99 10.67
N ARG A 439 11.89 -25.80 10.33
CA ARG A 439 13.03 -26.26 11.15
C ARG A 439 13.11 -25.54 12.49
N TYR A 440 12.89 -24.23 12.51
CA TYR A 440 12.87 -23.46 13.77
C TYR A 440 11.66 -23.81 14.62
N ALA A 441 10.50 -24.03 13.97
CA ALA A 441 9.27 -24.41 14.66
C ALA A 441 9.37 -25.81 15.30
N GLU A 442 9.95 -26.78 14.59
CA GLU A 442 10.23 -28.13 15.11
C GLU A 442 11.16 -28.06 16.32
N MET A 443 12.31 -27.39 16.20
CA MET A 443 13.25 -27.21 17.31
C MET A 443 12.61 -26.49 18.52
N LEU A 444 11.72 -25.52 18.28
CA LEU A 444 10.96 -24.85 19.33
C LEU A 444 10.04 -25.84 20.06
N ALA A 445 9.24 -26.61 19.32
CA ALA A 445 8.32 -27.60 19.87
C ALA A 445 9.05 -28.67 20.69
N GLU A 446 10.13 -29.23 20.15
CA GLU A 446 10.94 -30.24 20.83
C GLU A 446 11.50 -29.73 22.16
N ARG A 447 12.05 -28.51 22.17
CA ARG A 447 12.61 -27.90 23.38
C ARG A 447 11.53 -27.52 24.40
N MET A 448 10.37 -27.07 23.95
CA MET A 448 9.22 -26.82 24.81
C MET A 448 8.76 -28.11 25.51
N SER A 449 8.55 -29.18 24.75
CA SER A 449 8.13 -30.47 25.29
C SER A 449 9.17 -31.08 26.22
N LYS A 450 10.45 -31.07 25.84
CA LYS A 450 11.53 -31.64 26.66
C LYS A 450 11.70 -30.95 28.01
N ASN A 451 11.46 -29.65 28.07
CA ASN A 451 11.71 -28.84 29.27
C ASN A 451 10.42 -28.45 30.03
N ASN A 452 9.25 -28.92 29.59
CA ASN A 452 7.94 -28.57 30.14
C ASN A 452 7.73 -27.05 30.23
N VAL A 453 7.92 -26.36 29.10
CA VAL A 453 7.81 -24.90 29.00
C VAL A 453 6.38 -24.50 28.67
N ASP A 454 5.81 -23.58 29.45
CA ASP A 454 4.51 -23.01 29.16
C ASP A 454 4.63 -21.90 28.10
N CYS A 455 3.74 -21.90 27.10
CA CYS A 455 3.69 -20.87 26.06
C CYS A 455 2.40 -20.07 26.13
N TRP A 456 2.53 -18.75 26.00
CA TRP A 456 1.48 -17.77 26.23
C TRP A 456 1.34 -16.86 25.01
N LEU A 457 0.13 -16.73 24.46
CA LEU A 457 -0.19 -15.70 23.47
C LEU A 457 -0.78 -14.49 24.21
N ILE A 458 -0.14 -13.33 24.11
CA ILE A 458 -0.57 -12.10 24.81
C ILE A 458 -0.90 -11.01 23.79
N ASN A 459 -2.17 -10.56 23.80
CA ASN A 459 -2.64 -9.46 22.97
C ASN A 459 -2.41 -8.09 23.65
N THR A 460 -1.50 -7.33 23.06
CA THR A 460 -1.13 -5.94 23.41
C THR A 460 -1.82 -4.87 22.54
N GLY A 461 -2.66 -5.34 21.60
CA GLY A 461 -3.44 -4.55 20.66
C GLY A 461 -4.77 -4.10 21.27
N TRP A 462 -5.88 -4.33 20.58
CA TRP A 462 -7.21 -3.84 20.92
C TRP A 462 -8.11 -4.93 21.51
N THR A 463 -9.15 -4.49 22.22
CA THR A 463 -10.25 -5.32 22.70
C THR A 463 -11.54 -4.48 22.81
N GLY A 464 -12.69 -5.15 22.87
CA GLY A 464 -14.02 -4.53 22.90
C GLY A 464 -14.47 -3.86 21.60
N GLY A 465 -13.72 -4.10 20.52
CA GLY A 465 -13.92 -3.53 19.19
C GLY A 465 -12.60 -3.58 18.40
N LYS A 466 -12.69 -3.47 17.07
CA LYS A 466 -11.52 -3.24 16.21
C LYS A 466 -10.93 -1.85 16.44
N PHE A 467 -9.74 -1.57 15.92
CA PHE A 467 -9.18 -0.23 15.92
C PHE A 467 -10.20 0.82 15.42
N GLY A 468 -10.27 1.96 16.10
CA GLY A 468 -11.27 3.00 15.88
C GLY A 468 -12.51 2.87 16.78
N THR A 469 -13.01 1.65 17.04
CA THR A 469 -14.20 1.43 17.89
C THR A 469 -13.86 0.84 19.26
N GLY A 470 -12.89 -0.07 19.31
CA GLY A 470 -12.38 -0.70 20.52
C GLY A 470 -11.31 0.14 21.23
N LYS A 471 -10.79 -0.40 22.33
CA LYS A 471 -9.74 0.24 23.13
C LYS A 471 -8.51 -0.63 23.16
N ARG A 472 -7.34 0.01 23.11
CA ARG A 472 -6.07 -0.69 23.29
C ARG A 472 -6.03 -1.33 24.69
N CYS A 473 -5.59 -2.58 24.78
CA CYS A 473 -5.38 -3.33 26.01
C CYS A 473 -4.55 -2.47 26.97
N PRO A 474 -5.10 -2.05 28.13
CA PRO A 474 -4.37 -1.20 29.05
C PRO A 474 -3.07 -1.86 29.53
N LEU A 475 -1.95 -1.14 29.46
CA LEU A 475 -0.63 -1.66 29.85
C LEU A 475 -0.59 -2.20 31.27
N LYS A 476 -1.35 -1.59 32.20
CA LYS A 476 -1.48 -2.07 33.59
C LYS A 476 -1.96 -3.52 33.67
N TYR A 477 -2.90 -3.92 32.82
CA TYR A 477 -3.42 -5.29 32.80
C TYR A 477 -2.46 -6.24 32.08
N THR A 478 -1.80 -5.77 31.01
CA THR A 478 -0.75 -6.54 30.33
C THR A 478 0.39 -6.88 31.29
N ARG A 479 0.87 -5.90 32.08
CA ARG A 479 1.87 -6.15 33.13
C ARG A 479 1.37 -7.14 34.18
N ARG A 480 0.14 -6.98 34.67
CA ARG A 480 -0.45 -7.94 35.63
C ARG A 480 -0.55 -9.38 35.06
N ILE A 481 -0.88 -9.53 33.78
CA ILE A 481 -0.89 -10.82 33.09
C ILE A 481 0.52 -11.42 33.05
N VAL A 482 1.53 -10.63 32.66
CA VAL A 482 2.93 -11.08 32.66
C VAL A 482 3.40 -11.45 34.08
N ASP A 483 2.97 -10.72 35.11
CA ASP A 483 3.24 -11.06 36.51
C ASP A 483 2.63 -12.41 36.90
N ALA A 484 1.41 -12.69 36.41
CA ALA A 484 0.73 -13.96 36.64
C ALA A 484 1.39 -15.14 35.92
N VAL A 485 2.01 -14.88 34.75
CA VAL A 485 2.87 -15.85 34.05
C VAL A 485 4.10 -16.15 34.90
N HIS A 486 4.80 -15.13 35.36
CA HIS A 486 6.04 -15.29 36.14
C HIS A 486 5.80 -15.93 37.52
N SER A 487 4.69 -15.61 38.20
CA SER A 487 4.35 -16.19 39.50
C SER A 487 3.87 -17.65 39.41
N GLY A 488 3.54 -18.12 38.20
CA GLY A 488 2.92 -19.42 37.97
C GLY A 488 1.44 -19.49 38.34
N GLU A 489 0.80 -18.35 38.62
CA GLU A 489 -0.64 -18.24 38.87
C GLU A 489 -1.43 -18.69 37.64
N LEU A 490 -1.07 -18.21 36.44
CA LEU A 490 -1.73 -18.63 35.20
C LEU A 490 -1.48 -20.12 34.92
N ALA A 491 -0.28 -20.64 35.16
CA ALA A 491 0.00 -22.06 34.95
C ALA A 491 -0.92 -23.00 35.75
N LYS A 492 -1.50 -22.52 36.86
CA LYS A 492 -2.41 -23.26 37.76
C LYS A 492 -3.88 -22.81 37.63
N ALA A 493 -4.19 -21.88 36.73
CA ALA A 493 -5.54 -21.35 36.56
C ALA A 493 -6.49 -22.38 35.93
N GLU A 494 -7.79 -22.13 36.07
CA GLU A 494 -8.82 -22.82 35.31
C GLU A 494 -9.03 -22.16 33.95
N TYR A 495 -9.23 -22.97 32.92
CA TYR A 495 -9.30 -22.52 31.53
C TYR A 495 -10.62 -22.89 30.86
N GLU A 496 -11.03 -22.06 29.91
CA GLU A 496 -12.10 -22.33 28.96
C GLU A 496 -11.58 -22.22 27.52
N THR A 497 -12.19 -22.97 26.60
CA THR A 497 -11.83 -22.94 25.18
C THR A 497 -12.47 -21.74 24.48
N PHE A 498 -11.64 -20.93 23.82
CA PHE A 498 -12.03 -19.76 23.05
C PHE A 498 -12.25 -20.10 21.57
N GLY A 499 -13.52 -20.44 21.25
CA GLY A 499 -14.12 -20.39 19.91
C GLY A 499 -13.28 -20.94 18.76
N VAL A 500 -13.35 -20.25 17.62
CA VAL A 500 -12.75 -20.65 16.32
C VAL A 500 -11.24 -20.92 16.41
N PHE A 501 -10.51 -20.23 17.28
CA PHE A 501 -9.07 -20.40 17.44
C PHE A 501 -8.68 -21.56 18.37
N ASN A 502 -9.64 -22.16 19.08
CA ASN A 502 -9.40 -23.22 20.07
C ASN A 502 -8.36 -22.86 21.15
N LEU A 503 -8.23 -21.57 21.48
CA LEU A 503 -7.26 -21.08 22.46
C LEU A 503 -7.76 -21.33 23.89
N GLN A 504 -6.86 -21.64 24.82
CA GLN A 504 -7.22 -21.78 26.24
C GLN A 504 -7.11 -20.43 26.94
N ILE A 505 -8.23 -19.84 27.35
CA ILE A 505 -8.26 -18.55 28.07
C ILE A 505 -8.61 -18.76 29.55
N PRO A 506 -8.01 -18.01 30.48
CA PRO A 506 -8.30 -18.19 31.90
C PRO A 506 -9.72 -17.72 32.24
N THR A 507 -10.42 -18.48 33.08
CA THR A 507 -11.79 -18.15 33.52
C THR A 507 -11.81 -16.94 34.45
N SER A 508 -10.72 -16.68 35.19
CA SER A 508 -10.52 -15.50 36.02
C SER A 508 -9.03 -15.22 36.26
N LEU A 509 -8.69 -13.97 36.56
CA LEU A 509 -7.36 -13.55 36.99
C LEU A 509 -7.48 -12.35 37.93
N GLU A 510 -6.98 -12.44 39.15
CA GLU A 510 -7.13 -11.36 40.12
C GLU A 510 -6.49 -10.06 39.63
N GLY A 511 -7.22 -8.95 39.67
CA GLY A 511 -6.76 -7.65 39.18
C GLY A 511 -6.92 -7.43 37.67
N VAL A 512 -7.49 -8.40 36.93
CA VAL A 512 -7.88 -8.24 35.52
C VAL A 512 -9.39 -8.52 35.36
N PRO A 513 -10.19 -7.54 34.88
CA PRO A 513 -11.62 -7.73 34.66
C PRO A 513 -11.95 -8.93 33.76
N ARG A 514 -12.97 -9.70 34.12
CA ARG A 514 -13.40 -10.89 33.37
C ARG A 514 -13.82 -10.55 31.94
N GLU A 515 -14.45 -9.39 31.76
CA GLU A 515 -14.91 -8.92 30.46
C GLU A 515 -13.74 -8.70 29.49
N LEU A 516 -12.54 -8.41 30.01
CA LEU A 516 -11.35 -8.28 29.18
C LEU A 516 -10.75 -9.65 28.83
N LEU A 517 -10.72 -10.60 29.77
CA LEU A 517 -10.13 -11.93 29.56
C LEU A 517 -10.80 -12.71 28.42
N ASN A 518 -12.11 -12.52 28.24
CA ASN A 518 -12.85 -13.08 27.11
C ASN A 518 -13.33 -11.95 26.19
N PRO A 519 -12.67 -11.70 25.04
CA PRO A 519 -13.01 -10.62 24.12
C PRO A 519 -14.47 -10.61 23.69
N ARG A 520 -15.13 -11.77 23.62
CA ARG A 520 -16.55 -11.86 23.27
C ARG A 520 -17.45 -11.08 24.25
N LEU A 521 -17.06 -10.99 25.52
CA LEU A 521 -17.76 -10.24 26.55
C LEU A 521 -17.45 -8.74 26.50
N ALA A 522 -16.29 -8.35 25.97
CA ALA A 522 -15.91 -6.95 25.82
C ALA A 522 -16.64 -6.25 24.66
N TRP A 523 -17.05 -7.00 23.63
CA TRP A 523 -17.74 -6.46 22.46
C TRP A 523 -19.22 -6.21 22.74
N ALA A 524 -19.68 -4.99 22.44
CA ALA A 524 -21.10 -4.64 22.56
C ALA A 524 -22.00 -5.39 21.56
N ASN A 525 -21.47 -5.69 20.37
CA ASN A 525 -22.19 -6.41 19.30
C ASN A 525 -21.52 -7.76 19.05
N THR A 526 -22.16 -8.84 19.51
CA THR A 526 -21.64 -10.22 19.36
C THR A 526 -21.55 -10.65 17.90
N GLU A 527 -22.47 -10.25 17.02
CA GLU A 527 -22.39 -10.62 15.60
C GLU A 527 -21.22 -9.93 14.89
N ALA A 528 -20.94 -8.68 15.23
CA ALA A 528 -19.76 -7.96 14.72
C ALA A 528 -18.47 -8.64 15.16
N PHE A 529 -18.40 -9.07 16.42
CA PHE A 529 -17.28 -9.85 16.94
C PHE A 529 -17.09 -11.16 16.17
N GLU A 530 -18.15 -11.95 15.98
CA GLU A 530 -18.08 -13.23 15.26
C GLU A 530 -17.66 -13.06 13.79
N ARG A 531 -18.01 -11.93 13.14
CA ARG A 531 -17.50 -11.60 11.79
C ARG A 531 -16.00 -11.36 11.79
N GLU A 532 -15.49 -10.54 12.71
CA GLU A 532 -14.05 -10.27 12.81
C GLU A 532 -13.26 -11.52 13.21
N VAL A 533 -13.82 -12.39 14.06
CA VAL A 533 -13.24 -13.70 14.40
C VAL A 533 -13.02 -14.54 13.14
N ARG A 534 -14.04 -14.67 12.27
CA ARG A 534 -13.92 -15.43 11.01
C ARG A 534 -12.94 -14.78 10.04
N LYS A 535 -12.96 -13.45 9.93
CA LYS A 535 -12.03 -12.69 9.08
C LYS A 535 -10.59 -12.95 9.49
N LEU A 536 -10.27 -12.79 10.78
CA LEU A 536 -8.92 -13.03 11.28
C LEU A 536 -8.52 -14.50 11.14
N ALA A 537 -9.43 -15.44 11.42
CA ALA A 537 -9.18 -16.87 11.23
C ALA A 537 -8.82 -17.21 9.77
N GLY A 538 -9.53 -16.65 8.79
CA GLY A 538 -9.22 -16.80 7.37
C GLY A 538 -7.85 -16.24 7.00
N MET A 539 -7.45 -15.10 7.57
CA MET A 539 -6.11 -14.53 7.37
C MET A 539 -5.01 -15.46 7.91
N PHE A 540 -5.22 -16.07 9.08
CA PHE A 540 -4.29 -17.06 9.64
C PHE A 540 -4.16 -18.30 8.75
N GLN A 541 -5.26 -18.82 8.20
CA GLN A 541 -5.22 -19.97 7.29
C GLN A 541 -4.48 -19.62 5.98
N LYS A 542 -4.76 -18.46 5.39
CA LYS A 542 -4.07 -17.98 4.18
C LYS A 542 -2.56 -17.83 4.41
N ALA A 543 -2.16 -17.22 5.53
CA ALA A 543 -0.76 -17.03 5.86
C ALA A 543 -0.02 -18.36 6.13
N PHE A 544 -0.73 -19.36 6.67
CA PHE A 544 -0.15 -20.68 6.98
C PHE A 544 -0.04 -21.59 5.76
N ALA A 545 -0.81 -21.37 4.69
CA ALA A 545 -0.82 -22.19 3.48
C ALA A 545 0.58 -22.37 2.85
N LEU A 546 1.48 -21.38 3.00
CA LEU A 546 2.86 -21.44 2.54
C LEU A 546 3.69 -22.57 3.20
N TYR A 547 3.28 -23.03 4.39
CA TYR A 547 4.01 -24.00 5.20
C TYR A 547 3.25 -25.32 5.36
N GLU A 548 2.02 -25.41 4.85
CA GLU A 548 1.11 -26.53 5.15
C GLU A 548 1.69 -27.89 4.73
N SER A 549 2.41 -27.94 3.60
CA SER A 549 3.05 -29.15 3.09
C SER A 549 4.25 -29.64 3.92
N ASP A 550 4.86 -28.74 4.69
CA ASP A 550 6.18 -28.93 5.28
C ASP A 550 6.14 -29.01 6.82
N VAL A 551 4.94 -29.15 7.38
CA VAL A 551 4.67 -29.22 8.82
C VAL A 551 3.85 -30.46 9.16
N GLU A 552 4.06 -31.00 10.36
CA GLU A 552 3.30 -32.16 10.82
C GLU A 552 1.80 -31.86 10.91
N GLU A 553 0.96 -32.87 10.63
CA GLU A 553 -0.50 -32.71 10.59
C GLU A 553 -1.07 -32.12 11.90
N LYS A 554 -0.52 -32.49 13.05
CA LYS A 554 -0.96 -31.95 14.35
C LYS A 554 -0.73 -30.43 14.49
N VAL A 555 0.30 -29.87 13.86
CA VAL A 555 0.56 -28.42 13.83
C VAL A 555 -0.45 -27.76 12.90
N ARG A 556 -0.72 -28.34 11.74
CA ARG A 556 -1.75 -27.86 10.80
C ARG A 556 -3.14 -27.79 11.45
N LEU A 557 -3.52 -28.83 12.20
CA LEU A 557 -4.81 -28.90 12.90
C LEU A 557 -4.90 -27.99 14.12
N ALA A 558 -3.78 -27.44 14.61
CA ALA A 558 -3.75 -26.53 15.75
C ALA A 558 -4.17 -25.09 15.41
N GLY A 559 -4.28 -24.76 14.12
CA GLY A 559 -4.78 -23.47 13.65
C GLY A 559 -6.29 -23.26 13.84
N PRO A 560 -6.79 -22.05 13.53
CA PRO A 560 -8.21 -21.73 13.66
C PRO A 560 -9.09 -22.58 12.71
N GLN A 561 -10.25 -22.98 13.20
CA GLN A 561 -11.18 -23.91 12.55
C GLN A 561 -12.42 -23.17 12.03
N VAL A 562 -12.40 -22.79 10.76
CA VAL A 562 -13.55 -22.13 10.11
C VAL A 562 -14.54 -23.20 9.63
N TRP A 563 -15.46 -23.63 10.49
CA TRP A 563 -16.52 -24.57 10.10
C TRP A 563 -17.63 -23.84 9.33
N MET A 564 -17.79 -24.16 8.03
CA MET A 564 -19.01 -23.83 7.27
C MET A 564 -20.19 -24.66 7.81
N LYS A 565 -20.91 -24.15 8.82
CA LYS A 565 -22.25 -24.66 9.13
C LYS A 565 -23.28 -23.85 8.34
N ALA A 566 -23.87 -24.48 7.32
CA ALA A 566 -25.15 -24.08 6.77
C ALA A 566 -26.21 -24.11 7.89
N VAL A 567 -26.84 -22.97 8.18
CA VAL A 567 -28.05 -22.91 9.00
C VAL A 567 -29.06 -22.00 8.32
N PHE A 568 -30.04 -22.64 7.68
CA PHE A 568 -31.38 -22.10 7.50
C PHE A 568 -32.06 -22.01 8.88
N SER A 569 -32.59 -20.83 9.26
CA SER A 569 -33.95 -20.66 9.79
C SER A 569 -34.22 -19.21 10.24
N SER A 570 -35.14 -18.58 9.51
CA SER A 570 -36.17 -17.60 9.88
C SER A 570 -36.28 -17.05 11.32
N ALA A 571 -36.39 -15.71 11.39
CA ALA A 571 -37.52 -14.93 11.94
C ALA A 571 -37.31 -14.03 13.19
N LEU A 572 -37.49 -12.73 12.91
CA LEU A 572 -38.16 -11.65 13.68
C LEU A 572 -37.30 -10.66 14.51
N GLY A 573 -37.40 -9.39 14.08
CA GLY A 573 -36.67 -8.19 14.55
C GLY A 573 -37.12 -7.61 15.90
N THR A 574 -36.49 -6.54 16.39
CA THR A 574 -36.63 -5.12 15.95
C THR A 574 -35.55 -4.24 16.66
N PRO A 575 -35.52 -2.90 16.50
CA PRO A 575 -34.70 -2.13 15.56
C PRO A 575 -33.54 -1.34 16.23
N VAL A 576 -32.42 -1.15 15.53
CA VAL A 576 -31.38 -0.16 15.89
C VAL A 576 -31.12 0.71 14.65
N GLN A 577 -30.92 2.01 14.88
CA GLN A 577 -30.84 3.12 13.94
C GLN A 577 -30.19 2.82 12.56
N PRO A 578 -30.64 3.48 11.47
CA PRO A 578 -30.29 3.10 10.12
C PRO A 578 -28.78 3.24 9.89
N PRO A 579 -28.10 2.22 9.32
CA PRO A 579 -26.77 2.42 8.78
C PRO A 579 -26.86 3.39 7.59
N GLU A 580 -25.80 4.17 7.36
CA GLU A 580 -25.63 4.86 6.08
C GLU A 580 -25.86 3.88 4.92
N PRO A 581 -26.50 4.32 3.81
CA PRO A 581 -26.83 3.41 2.72
C PRO A 581 -25.56 2.72 2.20
N ALA A 582 -25.54 1.39 2.26
CA ALA A 582 -24.42 0.60 1.77
C ALA A 582 -24.25 0.85 0.27
N ARG A 583 -23.13 1.45 -0.12
CA ARG A 583 -22.78 1.71 -1.53
C ARG A 583 -22.24 0.42 -2.14
N ARG A 584 -22.54 0.18 -3.42
CA ARG A 584 -21.92 -0.89 -4.21
C ARG A 584 -20.41 -0.71 -4.16
N PRO A 585 -19.66 -1.76 -3.83
CA PRO A 585 -18.21 -1.71 -3.77
C PRO A 585 -17.60 -1.52 -5.15
N LEU A 586 -16.34 -1.07 -5.18
CA LEU A 586 -15.55 -0.84 -6.38
C LEU A 586 -14.31 -1.74 -6.40
N VAL A 587 -14.02 -2.33 -7.55
CA VAL A 587 -12.75 -3.01 -7.83
C VAL A 587 -11.94 -2.20 -8.82
N ILE A 588 -10.64 -2.03 -8.58
CA ILE A 588 -9.73 -1.33 -9.50
C ILE A 588 -8.56 -2.22 -9.91
N TRP A 589 -8.21 -2.28 -11.19
CA TRP A 589 -7.00 -2.95 -11.68
C TRP A 589 -6.09 -1.99 -12.44
N HIS A 590 -4.86 -1.84 -11.94
CA HIS A 590 -3.83 -0.97 -12.50
C HIS A 590 -3.29 -1.47 -13.86
N GLY A 591 -2.55 -0.59 -14.54
CA GLY A 591 -1.96 -0.82 -15.86
C GLY A 591 -0.51 -1.30 -15.83
N LEU A 592 0.12 -1.29 -17.02
CA LEU A 592 1.51 -1.69 -17.22
C LEU A 592 2.47 -0.84 -16.38
N GLY A 593 3.34 -1.47 -15.59
CA GLY A 593 4.36 -0.78 -14.82
C GLY A 593 3.82 0.13 -13.72
N ASP A 594 2.60 -0.16 -13.26
CA ASP A 594 1.99 0.43 -12.08
C ASP A 594 1.71 -0.67 -11.06
N SER A 595 1.19 -0.36 -9.88
CA SER A 595 0.88 -1.33 -8.83
C SER A 595 -0.37 -0.95 -8.05
N TYR A 596 -0.98 -1.93 -7.37
CA TYR A 596 -2.22 -1.76 -6.60
C TYR A 596 -2.20 -0.64 -5.53
N ALA A 597 -1.01 -0.24 -5.08
CA ALA A 597 -0.80 0.74 -4.03
C ALA A 597 0.19 1.85 -4.43
N SER A 598 0.36 2.11 -5.73
CA SER A 598 1.17 3.24 -6.17
C SER A 598 0.56 4.58 -5.71
N PRO A 599 1.35 5.66 -5.57
CA PRO A 599 0.84 6.96 -5.13
C PRO A 599 -0.34 7.46 -5.97
N GLY A 600 -0.30 7.29 -7.30
CA GLY A 600 -1.38 7.68 -8.20
C GLY A 600 -2.65 6.85 -7.99
N MET A 601 -2.51 5.54 -7.78
CA MET A 601 -3.63 4.65 -7.49
C MET A 601 -4.28 4.97 -6.13
N LEU A 602 -3.48 5.21 -5.10
CA LEU A 602 -3.96 5.62 -3.77
C LEU A 602 -4.69 6.97 -3.81
N GLU A 603 -4.12 7.94 -4.52
CA GLU A 603 -4.72 9.25 -4.72
C GLU A 603 -6.06 9.13 -5.46
N PHE A 604 -6.11 8.36 -6.55
CA PHE A 604 -7.35 8.13 -7.30
C PHE A 604 -8.44 7.48 -6.44
N MET A 605 -8.09 6.45 -5.65
CA MET A 605 -9.03 5.82 -4.72
C MET A 605 -9.56 6.81 -3.66
N ASN A 606 -8.71 7.70 -3.15
CA ASN A 606 -9.13 8.74 -2.21
C ASN A 606 -10.06 9.77 -2.85
N LEU A 607 -9.81 10.16 -4.11
CA LEU A 607 -10.70 11.04 -4.87
C LEU A 607 -12.08 10.40 -5.09
N ILE A 608 -12.14 9.10 -5.38
CA ILE A 608 -13.41 8.35 -5.47
C ILE A 608 -14.14 8.33 -4.12
N LYS A 609 -13.44 8.04 -3.01
CA LYS A 609 -14.05 8.09 -1.68
C LYS A 609 -14.61 9.48 -1.33
N GLY A 610 -13.99 10.55 -1.86
CA GLY A 610 -14.52 11.91 -1.76
C GLY A 610 -15.80 12.15 -2.58
N ILE A 611 -15.99 11.43 -3.69
CA ILE A 611 -17.20 11.49 -4.51
C ILE A 611 -18.31 10.62 -3.90
N HIS A 612 -17.95 9.43 -3.43
CA HIS A 612 -18.85 8.42 -2.86
C HIS A 612 -18.42 8.07 -1.44
N PRO A 613 -18.78 8.88 -0.43
CA PRO A 613 -18.46 8.58 0.96
C PRO A 613 -19.01 7.20 1.37
N GLY A 614 -18.19 6.43 2.09
CA GLY A 614 -18.55 5.08 2.56
C GLY A 614 -18.39 3.96 1.52
N ILE A 615 -17.92 4.26 0.29
CA ILE A 615 -17.65 3.22 -0.71
C ILE A 615 -16.46 2.34 -0.31
N PHE A 616 -16.64 1.02 -0.39
CA PHE A 616 -15.55 0.06 -0.28
C PHE A 616 -14.81 -0.04 -1.63
N ILE A 617 -13.48 0.09 -1.62
CA ILE A 617 -12.66 -0.02 -2.83
C ILE A 617 -11.58 -1.10 -2.61
N HIS A 618 -11.51 -2.08 -3.51
CA HIS A 618 -10.47 -3.10 -3.56
C HIS A 618 -9.60 -2.90 -4.80
N SER A 619 -8.30 -2.71 -4.63
CA SER A 619 -7.37 -2.70 -5.77
C SER A 619 -6.80 -4.10 -5.98
N VAL A 620 -6.95 -4.62 -7.19
CA VAL A 620 -6.36 -5.91 -7.60
C VAL A 620 -4.85 -5.79 -7.53
N TYR A 621 -4.25 -6.75 -6.83
CA TYR A 621 -2.81 -6.99 -6.80
C TYR A 621 -2.57 -8.43 -7.22
N LEU A 622 -1.50 -8.70 -7.95
CA LEU A 622 -0.98 -10.02 -8.31
C LEU A 622 0.11 -10.46 -7.33
N ASN A 623 0.69 -9.51 -6.60
CA ASN A 623 1.67 -9.76 -5.55
C ASN A 623 1.53 -8.72 -4.44
N ASP A 624 1.70 -9.14 -3.19
CA ASP A 624 1.64 -8.22 -2.03
C ASP A 624 2.85 -7.26 -1.98
N ASN A 625 3.92 -7.54 -2.72
CA ASN A 625 5.05 -6.64 -2.93
C ASN A 625 4.81 -5.75 -4.15
N ILE A 626 4.68 -4.44 -3.90
CA ILE A 626 4.45 -3.37 -4.89
C ILE A 626 5.34 -3.49 -6.14
N GLU A 627 6.64 -3.76 -5.99
CA GLU A 627 7.55 -3.87 -7.15
C GLU A 627 7.38 -5.20 -7.92
N GLU A 628 6.97 -6.26 -7.23
CA GLU A 628 6.68 -7.54 -7.89
C GLU A 628 5.32 -7.48 -8.61
N ASP A 629 4.37 -6.74 -8.06
CA ASP A 629 3.09 -6.40 -8.68
C ASP A 629 3.30 -5.55 -9.94
N GLU A 630 4.15 -4.52 -9.84
CA GLU A 630 4.59 -3.71 -10.98
C GLU A 630 5.26 -4.55 -12.07
N ARG A 631 6.16 -5.45 -11.66
CA ARG A 631 6.85 -6.37 -12.57
C ARG A 631 5.89 -7.38 -13.19
N ALA A 632 4.85 -7.82 -12.47
CA ALA A 632 3.81 -8.69 -13.00
C ALA A 632 3.02 -8.02 -14.13
N GLY A 633 3.00 -6.67 -14.20
CA GLY A 633 2.51 -5.95 -15.37
C GLY A 633 3.28 -6.25 -16.66
N PHE A 634 4.59 -6.54 -16.56
CA PHE A 634 5.47 -6.82 -17.71
C PHE A 634 5.67 -8.31 -17.99
N PHE A 635 5.80 -9.12 -16.95
CA PHE A 635 6.22 -10.52 -17.05
C PHE A 635 5.23 -11.45 -16.36
N GLY A 636 4.95 -12.59 -16.99
CA GLY A 636 4.07 -13.63 -16.47
C GLY A 636 3.04 -14.11 -17.50
N ASN A 637 2.18 -15.02 -17.06
CA ASN A 637 1.10 -15.58 -17.86
C ASN A 637 -0.22 -14.88 -17.49
N VAL A 638 -0.84 -14.18 -18.44
CA VAL A 638 -2.05 -13.39 -18.22
C VAL A 638 -3.23 -14.26 -17.77
N ASN A 639 -3.31 -15.51 -18.26
CA ASN A 639 -4.38 -16.41 -17.83
C ASN A 639 -4.27 -16.77 -16.34
N GLU A 640 -3.05 -16.98 -15.85
CA GLU A 640 -2.79 -17.24 -14.43
C GLU A 640 -3.06 -15.98 -13.59
N GLN A 641 -2.70 -14.79 -14.09
CA GLN A 641 -2.99 -13.52 -13.43
C GLN A 641 -4.49 -13.28 -13.25
N ILE A 642 -5.30 -13.57 -14.26
CA ILE A 642 -6.77 -13.44 -14.18
C ILE A 642 -7.35 -14.49 -13.23
N PHE A 643 -6.81 -15.70 -13.22
CA PHE A 643 -7.22 -16.73 -12.25
C PHE A 643 -6.93 -16.28 -10.82
N TYR A 644 -5.73 -15.77 -10.54
CA TYR A 644 -5.36 -15.25 -9.23
C TYR A 644 -6.23 -14.07 -8.81
N ALA A 645 -6.48 -13.12 -9.73
CA ALA A 645 -7.41 -12.02 -9.47
C ALA A 645 -8.82 -12.53 -9.18
N ALA A 646 -9.30 -13.55 -9.89
CA ALA A 646 -10.61 -14.14 -9.62
C ALA A 646 -10.70 -14.77 -8.22
N GLU A 647 -9.68 -15.53 -7.81
CA GLU A 647 -9.61 -16.08 -6.45
C GLU A 647 -9.53 -14.97 -5.40
N GLN A 648 -8.76 -13.91 -5.67
CA GLN A 648 -8.68 -12.76 -4.80
C GLN A 648 -10.06 -12.11 -4.61
N LEU A 649 -10.77 -11.79 -5.70
CA LEU A 649 -12.06 -11.11 -5.68
C LEU A 649 -13.16 -11.97 -5.03
N ALA A 650 -13.16 -13.28 -5.28
CA ALA A 650 -14.07 -14.23 -4.63
C ALA A 650 -13.91 -14.32 -3.11
N ASN A 651 -12.74 -13.94 -2.58
CA ASN A 651 -12.47 -13.97 -1.15
C ASN A 651 -12.73 -12.64 -0.42
N VAL A 652 -13.12 -11.58 -1.15
CA VAL A 652 -13.49 -10.30 -0.55
C VAL A 652 -14.98 -10.32 -0.19
N THR A 653 -15.29 -10.19 1.10
CA THR A 653 -16.67 -10.32 1.60
C THR A 653 -17.57 -9.19 1.11
N GLU A 654 -17.03 -7.99 1.02
CA GLU A 654 -17.73 -6.80 0.56
C GLU A 654 -18.17 -6.92 -0.90
N LEU A 655 -17.52 -7.78 -1.70
CA LEU A 655 -17.79 -7.95 -3.13
C LEU A 655 -18.85 -9.01 -3.46
N GLN A 656 -19.32 -9.81 -2.48
CA GLN A 656 -20.10 -11.04 -2.75
C GLN A 656 -21.43 -10.78 -3.47
N ASP A 657 -22.06 -9.62 -3.22
CA ASP A 657 -23.31 -9.20 -3.87
C ASP A 657 -23.05 -8.46 -5.22
N GLY A 658 -21.81 -8.53 -5.70
CA GLY A 658 -21.33 -7.91 -6.90
C GLY A 658 -20.77 -6.50 -6.70
N PHE A 659 -20.02 -6.01 -7.69
CA PHE A 659 -19.25 -4.78 -7.60
C PHE A 659 -19.20 -4.00 -8.91
N ASP A 660 -18.93 -2.69 -8.82
CA ASP A 660 -18.53 -1.87 -9.97
C ASP A 660 -17.01 -2.00 -10.18
N ALA A 661 -16.50 -1.87 -11.39
CA ALA A 661 -15.10 -2.12 -11.72
C ALA A 661 -14.49 -1.02 -12.61
N ILE A 662 -13.25 -0.63 -12.33
CA ILE A 662 -12.45 0.29 -13.14
C ILE A 662 -11.11 -0.37 -13.49
N GLY A 663 -10.75 -0.40 -14.76
CA GLY A 663 -9.44 -0.87 -15.19
C GLY A 663 -8.68 0.16 -16.00
N PHE A 664 -7.38 0.23 -15.77
CA PHE A 664 -6.47 1.16 -16.44
C PHE A 664 -5.54 0.42 -17.39
N SER A 665 -5.41 0.90 -18.63
CA SER A 665 -4.57 0.29 -19.66
C SER A 665 -4.85 -1.23 -19.75
N GLN A 666 -3.84 -2.10 -19.63
CA GLN A 666 -4.05 -3.56 -19.63
C GLN A 666 -5.00 -4.08 -18.53
N GLY A 667 -5.09 -3.42 -17.37
CA GLY A 667 -5.96 -3.83 -16.26
C GLY A 667 -7.44 -3.84 -16.63
N GLY A 668 -7.89 -2.96 -17.54
CA GLY A 668 -9.28 -2.97 -18.02
C GLY A 668 -9.58 -4.12 -18.99
N GLN A 669 -8.60 -4.55 -19.79
CA GLN A 669 -8.73 -5.78 -20.57
C GLN A 669 -8.76 -7.01 -19.65
N PHE A 670 -7.98 -7.01 -18.57
CA PHE A 670 -7.94 -8.13 -17.63
C PHE A 670 -9.22 -8.24 -16.81
N LEU A 671 -9.80 -7.10 -16.39
CA LEU A 671 -11.12 -7.08 -15.75
C LEU A 671 -12.23 -7.55 -16.70
N ARG A 672 -12.19 -7.18 -17.99
CA ARG A 672 -13.10 -7.75 -18.99
C ARG A 672 -12.93 -9.28 -19.08
N ALA A 673 -11.70 -9.77 -19.10
CA ALA A 673 -11.44 -11.21 -19.15
C ALA A 673 -11.91 -11.93 -17.87
N TYR A 674 -11.82 -11.27 -16.70
CA TYR A 674 -12.44 -11.77 -15.46
C TYR A 674 -13.96 -11.88 -15.58
N VAL A 675 -14.63 -10.87 -16.14
CA VAL A 675 -16.08 -10.91 -16.42
C VAL A 675 -16.39 -12.08 -17.34
N GLU A 676 -15.69 -12.23 -18.45
CA GLU A 676 -15.97 -13.31 -19.40
C GLU A 676 -15.77 -14.69 -18.76
N ARG A 677 -14.70 -14.89 -17.98
CA ARG A 677 -14.28 -16.21 -17.48
C ARG A 677 -14.91 -16.66 -16.16
N PHE A 678 -15.14 -15.73 -15.23
CA PHE A 678 -15.48 -16.08 -13.83
C PHE A 678 -16.75 -15.38 -13.34
N ASN A 679 -16.82 -14.06 -13.46
CA ASN A 679 -17.93 -13.19 -13.01
C ASN A 679 -18.61 -13.59 -11.69
N THR A 680 -17.84 -14.13 -10.74
CA THR A 680 -18.33 -14.59 -9.43
C THR A 680 -17.31 -14.14 -8.38
N PRO A 681 -17.52 -13.00 -7.72
CA PRO A 681 -18.75 -12.21 -7.68
C PRO A 681 -19.01 -11.39 -8.96
N PRO A 682 -20.28 -11.07 -9.27
CA PRO A 682 -20.64 -10.45 -10.55
C PRO A 682 -20.22 -8.98 -10.63
N VAL A 683 -19.71 -8.57 -11.80
CA VAL A 683 -19.47 -7.17 -12.11
C VAL A 683 -20.78 -6.53 -12.58
N HIS A 684 -21.13 -5.38 -12.00
CA HIS A 684 -22.30 -4.59 -12.40
C HIS A 684 -21.92 -3.63 -13.52
N ASN A 685 -21.06 -2.65 -13.26
CA ASN A 685 -20.55 -1.73 -14.27
C ASN A 685 -19.04 -1.91 -14.45
N LEU A 686 -18.55 -1.88 -15.69
CA LEU A 686 -17.13 -1.95 -16.00
C LEU A 686 -16.70 -0.71 -16.79
N ILE A 687 -15.78 0.09 -16.25
CA ILE A 687 -15.15 1.23 -16.91
C ILE A 687 -13.71 0.86 -17.28
N THR A 688 -13.32 1.07 -18.53
CA THR A 688 -11.96 0.77 -19.00
C THR A 688 -11.33 2.01 -19.62
N PHE A 689 -10.15 2.41 -19.12
CA PHE A 689 -9.42 3.58 -19.60
C PHE A 689 -8.23 3.17 -20.46
N GLY A 690 -8.29 3.44 -21.77
CA GLY A 690 -7.21 3.15 -22.71
C GLY A 690 -6.86 1.65 -22.78
N SER A 691 -7.85 0.75 -22.65
CA SER A 691 -7.60 -0.69 -22.61
C SER A 691 -7.64 -1.33 -23.99
N GLN A 692 -6.57 -2.03 -24.37
CA GLN A 692 -6.36 -2.62 -25.69
C GLN A 692 -7.25 -3.84 -26.01
N HIS A 693 -8.58 -3.71 -26.02
CA HIS A 693 -9.53 -4.85 -26.13
C HIS A 693 -9.36 -5.71 -27.38
N MET A 694 -8.91 -5.13 -28.50
CA MET A 694 -8.53 -5.86 -29.73
C MET A 694 -7.04 -6.13 -29.87
N GLY A 695 -6.27 -5.92 -28.80
CA GLY A 695 -4.82 -6.05 -28.76
C GLY A 695 -4.10 -4.83 -29.32
N VAL A 696 -2.77 -4.90 -29.30
CA VAL A 696 -1.88 -3.91 -29.91
C VAL A 696 -1.15 -4.52 -31.11
N SER A 697 -1.03 -3.75 -32.19
CA SER A 697 -0.35 -4.12 -33.42
C SER A 697 1.07 -3.55 -33.50
N ASP A 698 1.47 -2.73 -32.54
CA ASP A 698 2.84 -2.26 -32.38
C ASP A 698 3.30 -2.35 -30.93
N LEU A 699 4.61 -2.52 -30.75
CA LEU A 699 5.26 -2.44 -29.45
C LEU A 699 5.73 -0.99 -29.22
N PRO A 700 5.78 -0.49 -27.97
CA PRO A 700 6.08 0.91 -27.67
C PRO A 700 7.30 1.45 -28.43
N ALA A 701 7.21 2.70 -28.89
CA ALA A 701 8.23 3.29 -29.74
C ALA A 701 9.58 3.42 -29.00
N CYS A 702 10.62 2.83 -29.56
CA CYS A 702 12.00 3.11 -29.16
C CYS A 702 12.43 4.49 -29.69
N SER A 703 13.23 5.21 -28.90
CA SER A 703 13.99 6.37 -29.37
C SER A 703 14.74 6.05 -30.68
N ALA A 704 14.79 7.02 -31.61
CA ALA A 704 15.48 6.87 -32.89
C ALA A 704 17.00 6.62 -32.74
N TRP A 705 17.57 6.95 -31.58
CA TRP A 705 19.00 6.81 -31.28
C TRP A 705 19.32 5.54 -30.47
N ASP A 706 18.31 4.77 -30.08
CA ASP A 706 18.49 3.54 -29.30
C ASP A 706 18.52 2.31 -30.23
N VAL A 707 19.71 2.07 -30.80
CA VAL A 707 19.98 0.97 -31.74
C VAL A 707 19.70 -0.40 -31.11
N LEU A 708 19.90 -0.53 -29.79
CA LEU A 708 19.69 -1.77 -29.04
C LEU A 708 18.20 -2.04 -28.82
N CYS A 709 17.42 -1.02 -28.48
CA CYS A 709 15.95 -1.10 -28.42
C CYS A 709 15.35 -1.37 -29.81
N GLN A 710 15.88 -0.78 -30.88
CA GLN A 710 15.45 -1.06 -32.26
C GLN A 710 15.77 -2.51 -32.67
N LEU A 711 16.93 -3.05 -32.28
CA LEU A 711 17.30 -4.45 -32.49
C LEU A 711 16.43 -5.41 -31.66
N ALA A 712 16.17 -5.07 -30.39
CA ALA A 712 15.27 -5.82 -29.51
C ALA A 712 13.82 -5.79 -30.02
N ARG A 713 13.34 -4.66 -30.56
CA ARG A 713 12.02 -4.53 -31.18
C ARG A 713 11.90 -5.35 -32.47
N ARG A 714 12.97 -5.44 -33.28
CA ARG A 714 13.04 -6.35 -34.44
C ARG A 714 13.05 -7.82 -34.03
N ALA A 715 13.83 -8.19 -33.01
CA ALA A 715 13.86 -9.54 -32.46
C ALA A 715 12.52 -9.93 -31.82
N ALA A 716 11.87 -9.02 -31.07
CA ALA A 716 10.57 -9.20 -30.46
C ALA A 716 9.46 -9.37 -31.49
N ARG A 717 9.43 -8.58 -32.58
CA ARG A 717 8.49 -8.80 -33.70
C ARG A 717 8.67 -10.18 -34.35
N GLY A 718 9.91 -10.67 -34.47
CA GLY A 718 10.20 -12.01 -34.98
C GLY A 718 9.80 -13.16 -34.04
N GLY A 719 9.80 -12.93 -32.72
CA GLY A 719 9.60 -13.95 -31.69
C GLY A 719 8.34 -13.84 -30.82
N VAL A 720 7.43 -12.89 -31.10
CA VAL A 720 6.27 -12.60 -30.24
C VAL A 720 5.32 -13.78 -30.07
N TYR A 721 5.21 -14.66 -31.07
CA TYR A 721 4.35 -15.85 -31.05
C TYR A 721 5.11 -17.14 -30.67
N THR A 722 6.32 -17.02 -30.13
CA THR A 722 7.00 -18.18 -29.53
C THR A 722 6.31 -18.59 -28.23
N GLU A 723 6.35 -19.88 -27.90
CA GLU A 723 5.78 -20.41 -26.65
C GLU A 723 6.32 -19.67 -25.42
N TRP A 724 7.61 -19.38 -25.40
CA TRP A 724 8.24 -18.63 -24.31
C TRP A 724 7.64 -17.22 -24.16
N ALA A 725 7.52 -16.47 -25.27
CA ALA A 725 6.95 -15.12 -25.23
C ALA A 725 5.47 -15.15 -24.81
N GLN A 726 4.69 -16.08 -25.35
CA GLN A 726 3.27 -16.24 -25.03
C GLN A 726 2.99 -16.73 -23.59
N THR A 727 4.02 -17.18 -22.85
CA THR A 727 3.88 -17.63 -21.46
C THR A 727 4.57 -16.72 -20.44
N HIS A 728 5.55 -15.92 -20.87
CA HIS A 728 6.38 -15.12 -19.95
C HIS A 728 6.31 -13.62 -20.18
N LEU A 729 5.81 -13.14 -21.33
CA LEU A 729 5.67 -11.72 -21.63
C LEU A 729 4.20 -11.35 -21.73
N VAL A 730 3.76 -10.44 -20.85
CA VAL A 730 2.36 -10.04 -20.76
C VAL A 730 1.91 -9.33 -22.05
N GLN A 731 2.75 -8.46 -22.60
CA GLN A 731 2.47 -7.73 -23.84
C GLN A 731 2.35 -8.65 -25.06
N ALA A 732 3.10 -9.76 -25.09
CA ALA A 732 3.02 -10.72 -26.20
C ALA A 732 1.65 -11.41 -26.23
N GLN A 733 1.03 -11.60 -25.08
CA GLN A 733 -0.26 -12.28 -24.92
C GLN A 733 -1.46 -11.44 -25.35
N TYR A 734 -1.30 -10.12 -25.53
CA TYR A 734 -2.28 -9.25 -26.19
C TYR A 734 -1.72 -8.53 -27.43
N PHE A 735 -0.63 -9.04 -28.01
CA PHE A 735 -0.13 -8.58 -29.29
C PHE A 735 -0.94 -9.22 -30.43
N ARG A 736 -1.47 -8.38 -31.32
CA ARG A 736 -2.28 -8.77 -32.48
C ARG A 736 -1.74 -8.15 -33.75
N ASP A 737 -0.97 -8.94 -34.47
CA ASP A 737 -0.32 -8.56 -35.72
C ASP A 737 -1.30 -8.66 -36.91
N PRO A 738 -1.72 -7.54 -37.53
CA PRO A 738 -2.66 -7.55 -38.65
C PRO A 738 -2.08 -8.20 -39.92
N ASP A 739 -0.75 -8.32 -40.00
CA ASP A 739 -0.04 -8.88 -41.14
C ASP A 739 0.26 -10.38 -40.92
N ARG A 740 0.05 -10.92 -39.71
CA ARG A 740 0.26 -12.34 -39.33
C ARG A 740 -0.87 -12.90 -38.45
N LEU A 741 -2.11 -12.76 -38.91
CA LEU A 741 -3.30 -13.19 -38.16
C LEU A 741 -3.36 -14.71 -37.94
N ASP A 742 -2.87 -15.53 -38.87
CA ASP A 742 -2.87 -16.99 -38.71
C ASP A 742 -1.98 -17.41 -37.52
N ALA A 743 -0.75 -16.86 -37.45
CA ALA A 743 0.17 -17.11 -36.34
C ALA A 743 -0.37 -16.57 -35.01
N TYR A 744 -1.09 -15.44 -35.04
CA TYR A 744 -1.78 -14.90 -33.88
C TYR A 744 -2.84 -15.88 -33.36
N VAL A 745 -3.75 -16.35 -34.20
CA VAL A 745 -4.82 -17.29 -33.80
C VAL A 745 -4.24 -18.64 -33.34
N GLU A 746 -3.16 -19.10 -33.97
CA GLU A 746 -2.53 -20.38 -33.62
C GLU A 746 -1.78 -20.36 -32.27
N HIS A 747 -1.09 -19.26 -31.95
CA HIS A 747 -0.16 -19.23 -30.81
C HIS A 747 -0.64 -18.36 -29.64
N ASN A 748 -1.46 -17.34 -29.88
CA ASN A 748 -1.95 -16.48 -28.81
C ASN A 748 -3.13 -17.16 -28.08
N ARG A 749 -2.93 -17.54 -26.82
CA ARG A 749 -3.95 -18.26 -26.03
C ARG A 749 -4.69 -17.38 -25.03
N PHE A 750 -4.34 -16.10 -24.92
CA PHE A 750 -5.07 -15.14 -24.09
C PHE A 750 -6.05 -14.31 -24.93
N LEU A 751 -5.55 -13.39 -25.76
CA LEU A 751 -6.37 -12.46 -26.52
C LEU A 751 -7.29 -13.16 -27.53
N ALA A 752 -6.78 -14.16 -28.24
CA ALA A 752 -7.60 -14.89 -29.22
C ALA A 752 -8.72 -15.71 -28.55
N SER A 753 -8.52 -16.11 -27.28
CA SER A 753 -9.55 -16.75 -26.47
C SER A 753 -10.61 -15.75 -26.02
N ILE A 754 -10.22 -14.66 -25.37
CA ILE A 754 -11.18 -13.69 -24.83
C ILE A 754 -11.95 -12.96 -25.93
N ASN A 755 -11.41 -12.85 -27.16
CA ASN A 755 -12.13 -12.29 -28.30
C ASN A 755 -12.93 -13.33 -29.12
N GLY A 756 -12.85 -14.61 -28.79
CA GLY A 756 -13.48 -15.70 -29.54
C GLY A 756 -12.95 -15.88 -30.96
N GLU A 757 -11.73 -15.37 -31.24
CA GLU A 757 -11.06 -15.46 -32.54
C GLU A 757 -10.49 -16.88 -32.78
N ALA A 758 -10.03 -17.55 -31.72
CA ALA A 758 -9.64 -18.96 -31.75
C ALA A 758 -10.87 -19.86 -31.56
N GLU A 759 -11.29 -20.55 -32.61
CA GLU A 759 -12.54 -21.33 -32.64
C GLU A 759 -12.56 -22.46 -31.59
N ASP A 760 -11.41 -23.11 -31.36
CA ASP A 760 -11.21 -24.15 -30.35
C ASP A 760 -11.31 -23.65 -28.90
N LEU A 761 -11.18 -22.34 -28.68
CA LEU A 761 -11.21 -21.72 -27.35
C LEU A 761 -12.51 -20.95 -27.07
N ARG A 762 -13.48 -20.95 -27.99
CA ARG A 762 -14.75 -20.25 -27.81
C ARG A 762 -15.54 -20.85 -26.63
N ASN A 763 -16.01 -19.98 -25.75
CA ASN A 763 -16.78 -20.39 -24.57
C ASN A 763 -18.12 -19.64 -24.51
N PRO A 764 -19.27 -20.35 -24.59
CA PRO A 764 -20.60 -19.72 -24.49
C PRO A 764 -20.84 -18.93 -23.20
N ALA A 765 -20.15 -19.28 -22.11
CA ALA A 765 -20.24 -18.53 -20.85
C ALA A 765 -19.80 -17.06 -21.00
N TYR A 766 -18.86 -16.77 -21.92
CA TYR A 766 -18.35 -15.42 -22.13
C TYR A 766 -19.47 -14.50 -22.65
N VAL A 767 -20.32 -15.03 -23.54
CA VAL A 767 -21.50 -14.34 -24.07
C VAL A 767 -22.47 -13.98 -22.96
N THR A 768 -22.79 -14.94 -22.09
CA THR A 768 -23.74 -14.73 -20.99
C THR A 768 -23.18 -13.74 -19.96
N ASN A 769 -21.91 -13.90 -19.60
CA ASN A 769 -21.31 -13.10 -18.55
C ASN A 769 -21.09 -11.64 -18.99
N LEU A 770 -20.56 -11.40 -20.20
CA LEU A 770 -20.37 -10.03 -20.66
C LEU A 770 -21.71 -9.31 -20.88
N ALA A 771 -22.72 -10.01 -21.42
CA ALA A 771 -24.06 -9.46 -21.58
C ALA A 771 -24.80 -9.20 -20.26
N SER A 772 -24.31 -9.75 -19.14
CA SER A 772 -24.86 -9.53 -17.80
C SER A 772 -24.48 -8.18 -17.18
N LEU A 773 -23.48 -7.49 -17.73
CA LEU A 773 -23.11 -6.15 -17.28
C LEU A 773 -24.31 -5.19 -17.36
N ASN A 774 -24.48 -4.35 -16.34
CA ASN A 774 -25.39 -3.21 -16.39
C ASN A 774 -24.89 -2.16 -17.37
N THR A 775 -23.57 -1.89 -17.38
CA THR A 775 -22.95 -1.00 -18.36
C THR A 775 -21.48 -1.36 -18.58
N LEU A 776 -21.03 -1.31 -19.84
CA LEU A 776 -19.63 -1.34 -20.25
C LEU A 776 -19.24 0.04 -20.80
N VAL A 777 -18.37 0.75 -20.10
CA VAL A 777 -17.83 2.05 -20.51
C VAL A 777 -16.42 1.86 -21.07
N LEU A 778 -16.26 2.20 -22.34
CA LEU A 778 -15.01 2.07 -23.07
C LEU A 778 -14.45 3.47 -23.33
N VAL A 779 -13.33 3.79 -22.69
CA VAL A 779 -12.73 5.13 -22.76
C VAL A 779 -11.47 5.07 -23.61
N LEU A 780 -11.42 5.90 -24.65
CA LEU A 780 -10.29 6.07 -25.57
C LEU A 780 -9.59 7.40 -25.31
N PHE A 781 -8.26 7.44 -25.41
CA PHE A 781 -7.50 8.69 -25.36
C PHE A 781 -7.26 9.26 -26.77
N SER A 782 -7.54 10.55 -26.98
CA SER A 782 -7.53 11.16 -28.31
C SER A 782 -6.14 11.16 -28.96
N GLU A 783 -5.07 11.23 -28.16
CA GLU A 783 -3.67 11.24 -28.59
C GLU A 783 -2.89 9.98 -28.14
N ASP A 784 -3.56 8.84 -27.97
CA ASP A 784 -2.92 7.60 -27.53
C ASP A 784 -1.87 7.08 -28.52
N LYS A 785 -0.64 6.89 -28.02
CA LYS A 785 0.51 6.32 -28.75
C LYS A 785 0.97 4.98 -28.17
N THR A 786 0.37 4.54 -27.07
CA THR A 786 0.71 3.32 -26.35
C THR A 786 -0.16 2.17 -26.84
N VAL A 787 -1.46 2.42 -26.97
CA VAL A 787 -2.40 1.48 -27.60
C VAL A 787 -2.46 1.81 -29.09
N VAL A 788 -1.92 0.91 -29.92
CA VAL A 788 -1.84 1.10 -31.37
C VAL A 788 -2.53 -0.08 -32.06
N PRO A 789 -3.66 0.12 -32.78
CA PRO A 789 -4.39 1.38 -32.95
C PRO A 789 -5.14 1.78 -31.67
N LYS A 790 -5.27 3.10 -31.41
CA LYS A 790 -5.96 3.62 -30.22
C LYS A 790 -7.42 3.18 -30.12
N GLU A 791 -8.03 2.96 -31.29
CA GLU A 791 -9.38 2.43 -31.45
C GLU A 791 -9.54 1.01 -30.88
N SER A 792 -8.46 0.29 -30.57
CA SER A 792 -8.51 -0.96 -29.79
C SER A 792 -9.21 -0.78 -28.44
N SER A 793 -9.16 0.43 -27.86
CA SER A 793 -9.96 0.84 -26.70
C SER A 793 -11.46 0.68 -26.90
N TRP A 794 -11.92 0.76 -28.14
CA TRP A 794 -13.31 0.55 -28.57
C TRP A 794 -13.44 -0.67 -29.48
N PHE A 795 -12.65 -1.72 -29.26
CA PHE A 795 -12.65 -2.93 -30.10
C PHE A 795 -12.40 -2.66 -31.60
N GLY A 796 -11.73 -1.56 -31.93
CA GLY A 796 -11.23 -1.28 -33.27
C GLY A 796 -9.91 -2.02 -33.54
N SER A 797 -9.65 -2.37 -34.78
CA SER A 797 -8.37 -2.97 -35.18
C SER A 797 -8.01 -2.57 -36.60
N TYR A 798 -6.73 -2.69 -36.97
CA TYR A 798 -6.36 -2.56 -38.38
C TYR A 798 -6.97 -3.69 -39.21
N ALA A 799 -7.43 -3.35 -40.40
CA ALA A 799 -7.83 -4.33 -41.39
C ALA A 799 -6.64 -5.25 -41.75
N PRO A 800 -6.88 -6.55 -42.02
CA PRO A 800 -5.83 -7.44 -42.51
C PRO A 800 -5.23 -6.89 -43.81
N SER A 801 -3.90 -6.94 -43.94
CA SER A 801 -3.24 -6.54 -45.17
C SER A 801 -3.64 -7.46 -46.32
N SER A 802 -4.17 -6.91 -47.42
CA SER A 802 -4.37 -7.66 -48.66
C SER A 802 -3.00 -7.97 -49.27
N GLU A 803 -2.64 -9.25 -49.31
CA GLU A 803 -1.47 -9.86 -49.99
C GLU A 803 -0.23 -8.95 -50.17
N GLY A 804 0.64 -8.91 -49.15
CA GLY A 804 2.08 -8.75 -49.35
C GLY A 804 2.65 -7.35 -49.61
N VAL A 805 1.89 -6.27 -49.43
CA VAL A 805 2.42 -4.90 -49.53
C VAL A 805 2.53 -4.27 -48.13
N HIS A 806 3.75 -3.92 -47.71
CA HIS A 806 3.97 -3.12 -46.51
C HIS A 806 3.45 -1.70 -46.74
N VAL A 807 2.33 -1.37 -46.09
CA VAL A 807 1.74 -0.03 -46.09
C VAL A 807 2.18 0.71 -44.82
N ASP A 808 2.49 2.01 -44.95
CA ASP A 808 2.91 2.86 -43.81
C ASP A 808 1.80 2.94 -42.75
N ALA A 809 2.15 3.13 -41.48
CA ALA A 809 1.19 3.09 -40.36
C ALA A 809 0.08 4.16 -40.47
N SER A 810 0.32 5.23 -41.23
CA SER A 810 -0.64 6.29 -41.54
C SER A 810 -1.69 5.92 -42.60
N GLU A 811 -1.57 4.78 -43.28
CA GLU A 811 -2.45 4.35 -44.38
C GLU A 811 -3.26 3.06 -44.05
N LYS A 812 -3.04 2.44 -42.88
CA LYS A 812 -3.80 1.24 -42.48
C LYS A 812 -5.24 1.60 -42.12
N THR A 813 -6.21 0.93 -42.76
CA THR A 813 -7.66 1.16 -42.53
C THR A 813 -8.10 0.57 -41.18
N ILE A 814 -8.82 1.35 -40.37
CA ILE A 814 -9.43 0.86 -39.11
C ILE A 814 -10.77 0.18 -39.38
N VAL A 815 -10.93 -1.03 -38.84
CA VAL A 815 -12.21 -1.73 -38.73
C VAL A 815 -12.82 -1.37 -37.37
N PRO A 816 -13.95 -0.65 -37.31
CA PRO A 816 -14.58 -0.29 -36.04
C PRO A 816 -15.31 -1.47 -35.40
N MET A 817 -15.58 -1.40 -34.09
CA MET A 817 -16.28 -2.42 -33.27
C MET A 817 -17.40 -3.15 -34.02
N ARG A 818 -18.40 -2.41 -34.51
CA ARG A 818 -19.63 -2.96 -35.11
C ARG A 818 -19.39 -3.68 -36.44
N ARG A 819 -18.19 -3.55 -37.02
CA ARG A 819 -17.77 -4.26 -38.23
C ARG A 819 -16.88 -5.47 -37.96
N GLN A 820 -16.40 -5.64 -36.72
CA GLN A 820 -15.58 -6.78 -36.32
C GLN A 820 -16.36 -8.10 -36.41
N PRO A 821 -15.70 -9.21 -36.80
CA PRO A 821 -16.31 -10.55 -36.74
C PRO A 821 -16.86 -10.92 -35.37
N LEU A 822 -16.14 -10.58 -34.28
CA LEU A 822 -16.59 -10.85 -32.90
C LEU A 822 -17.92 -10.19 -32.57
N TYR A 823 -18.18 -8.99 -33.13
CA TYR A 823 -19.41 -8.26 -32.92
C TYR A 823 -20.53 -8.80 -33.83
N LYS A 824 -20.25 -8.96 -35.13
CA LYS A 824 -21.24 -9.43 -36.11
C LYS A 824 -21.81 -10.80 -35.75
N ASN A 825 -20.96 -11.68 -35.22
CA ASN A 825 -21.33 -13.03 -34.83
C ASN A 825 -21.60 -13.16 -33.33
N ASP A 826 -21.44 -12.07 -32.57
CA ASP A 826 -21.67 -11.98 -31.13
C ASP A 826 -20.91 -13.04 -30.30
N TRP A 827 -19.64 -13.25 -30.66
CA TRP A 827 -18.80 -14.32 -30.07
C TRP A 827 -18.61 -14.21 -28.56
N ILE A 828 -18.80 -13.01 -28.02
CA ILE A 828 -18.57 -12.68 -26.61
C ILE A 828 -19.76 -11.96 -25.95
N GLY A 829 -20.90 -11.78 -26.64
CA GLY A 829 -22.06 -11.06 -26.10
C GLY A 829 -22.01 -9.53 -26.21
N LEU A 830 -20.97 -8.98 -26.86
CA LEU A 830 -20.79 -7.53 -27.03
C LEU A 830 -21.89 -6.89 -27.89
N ARG A 831 -22.38 -7.58 -28.93
CA ARG A 831 -23.46 -7.04 -29.77
C ARG A 831 -24.76 -6.98 -29.00
N GLN A 832 -25.06 -8.03 -28.23
CA GLN A 832 -26.24 -8.03 -27.35
C GLN A 832 -26.19 -6.88 -26.34
N LEU A 833 -25.03 -6.65 -25.73
CA LEU A 833 -24.85 -5.56 -24.76
C LEU A 833 -24.98 -4.17 -25.42
N ASP A 834 -24.34 -3.94 -26.57
CA ASP A 834 -24.39 -2.66 -27.32
C ASP A 834 -25.81 -2.37 -27.83
N GLN A 835 -26.49 -3.34 -28.43
CA GLN A 835 -27.86 -3.17 -28.93
C GLN A 835 -28.88 -2.87 -27.82
N SER A 836 -28.56 -3.25 -26.58
CA SER A 836 -29.39 -2.90 -25.40
C SER A 836 -29.08 -1.53 -24.81
N GLY A 837 -28.22 -0.72 -25.44
CA GLY A 837 -27.85 0.62 -24.98
C GLY A 837 -26.93 0.62 -23.75
N ARG A 838 -26.33 -0.52 -23.42
CA ARG A 838 -25.48 -0.73 -22.23
C ARG A 838 -23.98 -0.64 -22.53
N VAL A 839 -23.59 -0.25 -23.75
CA VAL A 839 -22.21 0.09 -24.11
C VAL A 839 -22.08 1.59 -24.30
N VAL A 840 -21.14 2.21 -23.60
CA VAL A 840 -20.88 3.65 -23.65
C VAL A 840 -19.46 3.86 -24.19
N LEU A 841 -19.34 4.62 -25.28
CA LEU A 841 -18.05 4.98 -25.88
C LEU A 841 -17.72 6.42 -25.48
N GLU A 842 -16.61 6.62 -24.79
CA GLU A 842 -16.17 7.93 -24.30
C GLU A 842 -14.75 8.25 -24.77
N THR A 843 -14.49 9.53 -25.02
CA THR A 843 -13.15 10.01 -25.40
C THR A 843 -12.63 10.93 -24.31
N CYS A 844 -11.42 10.67 -23.85
CA CYS A 844 -10.65 11.57 -23.02
C CYS A 844 -9.58 12.27 -23.84
N GLU A 845 -9.51 13.59 -23.71
CA GLU A 845 -8.50 14.39 -24.41
C GLU A 845 -7.12 14.21 -23.78
N GLY A 846 -6.10 13.96 -24.62
CA GLY A 846 -4.71 13.86 -24.18
C GLY A 846 -4.03 12.52 -24.51
N GLU A 847 -2.82 12.37 -23.99
CA GLU A 847 -2.00 11.17 -24.19
C GLU A 847 -2.48 10.00 -23.30
N HIS A 848 -1.96 8.80 -23.54
CA HIS A 848 -2.34 7.58 -22.82
C HIS A 848 -2.24 7.76 -21.29
N MET A 849 -3.30 7.41 -20.56
CA MET A 849 -3.40 7.51 -19.10
C MET A 849 -3.34 8.94 -18.53
N GLN A 850 -3.46 9.97 -19.37
CA GLN A 850 -3.62 11.36 -18.92
C GLN A 850 -5.07 11.62 -18.46
N LEU A 851 -5.38 11.24 -17.22
CA LEU A 851 -6.73 11.35 -16.66
C LEU A 851 -6.99 12.74 -16.08
N THR A 852 -7.63 13.63 -16.84
CA THR A 852 -8.09 14.93 -16.31
C THR A 852 -9.39 14.78 -15.52
N ASP A 853 -9.68 15.72 -14.62
CA ASP A 853 -10.91 15.71 -13.82
C ASP A 853 -12.16 15.80 -14.72
N GLU A 854 -12.09 16.43 -15.89
CA GLU A 854 -13.18 16.47 -16.87
C GLU A 854 -13.45 15.10 -17.50
N CYS A 855 -12.42 14.25 -17.61
CA CYS A 855 -12.49 12.92 -18.21
C CYS A 855 -13.08 11.88 -17.25
N TRP A 856 -12.43 11.64 -16.09
CA TRP A 856 -12.77 10.46 -15.27
C TRP A 856 -13.91 10.73 -14.28
N ARG A 857 -13.99 11.96 -13.74
CA ARG A 857 -14.91 12.30 -12.64
C ARG A 857 -16.40 12.14 -13.01
N PRO A 858 -16.86 12.53 -14.21
CA PRO A 858 -18.26 12.31 -14.60
C PRO A 858 -18.62 10.82 -14.70
N LEU A 859 -17.68 10.00 -15.17
CA LEU A 859 -17.88 8.55 -15.33
C LEU A 859 -18.02 7.85 -13.97
N VAL A 860 -17.13 8.17 -13.03
CA VAL A 860 -17.22 7.65 -11.65
C VAL A 860 -18.51 8.08 -10.95
N LYS A 861 -18.92 9.34 -11.11
CA LYS A 861 -20.19 9.82 -10.55
C LYS A 861 -21.40 9.07 -11.09
N ARG A 862 -21.35 8.69 -12.37
CA ARG A 862 -22.48 8.08 -13.08
C ARG A 862 -22.57 6.57 -12.89
N PHE A 863 -21.45 5.87 -12.87
CA PHE A 863 -21.43 4.40 -13.00
C PHE A 863 -20.87 3.65 -11.79
N VAL A 864 -20.39 4.35 -10.75
CA VAL A 864 -19.79 3.73 -9.56
C VAL A 864 -20.60 4.08 -8.32
N GLY A 865 -20.76 3.12 -7.39
CA GLY A 865 -21.26 3.39 -6.04
C GLY A 865 -22.79 3.56 -5.97
N GLY A 866 -23.55 2.78 -6.74
CA GLY A 866 -25.01 2.70 -6.57
C GLY A 866 -25.40 2.23 -5.15
N ILE A 867 -26.57 2.61 -4.61
CA ILE A 867 -27.00 2.20 -3.26
C ILE A 867 -27.60 0.78 -3.29
N LEU A 868 -27.26 -0.07 -2.31
CA LEU A 868 -27.54 -1.51 -2.29
C LEU A 868 -28.96 -1.94 -1.87
N ASP A 869 -29.89 -1.02 -1.60
CA ASP A 869 -31.29 -1.36 -1.23
C ASP A 869 -32.34 -0.69 -2.12
N ASP A 870 -31.93 -0.01 -3.19
CA ASP A 870 -32.86 0.51 -4.16
C ASP A 870 -32.94 -0.46 -5.35
N ASP A 871 -34.11 -1.05 -5.51
CA ASP A 871 -34.62 -1.57 -6.78
C ASP A 871 -34.85 -0.40 -7.79
N GLU A 872 -33.98 0.61 -7.78
CA GLU A 872 -33.93 1.74 -8.71
C GLU A 872 -33.54 1.28 -10.12
N SER A 873 -33.00 0.06 -10.27
CA SER A 873 -32.79 -0.54 -11.60
C SER A 873 -34.11 -0.84 -12.32
N ALA A 874 -35.25 -0.84 -11.61
CA ALA A 874 -36.60 -0.96 -12.17
C ALA A 874 -37.29 0.39 -12.41
N MET A 875 -36.94 1.46 -11.68
CA MET A 875 -37.66 2.74 -11.78
C MET A 875 -37.28 3.60 -13.00
N TYR A 876 -36.12 3.33 -13.61
CA TYR A 876 -35.76 3.88 -14.93
C TYR A 876 -36.19 2.98 -16.11
N ARG A 877 -36.97 1.91 -15.88
CA ARG A 877 -37.49 1.03 -16.94
C ARG A 877 -38.84 1.46 -17.53
N SER A 878 -39.28 2.68 -17.27
CA SER A 878 -40.45 3.24 -17.95
C SER A 878 -40.32 4.74 -18.15
N VAL A 879 -39.33 5.16 -18.93
CA VAL A 879 -39.59 6.29 -19.83
C VAL A 879 -39.84 5.63 -21.17
N ASP A 880 -41.09 5.75 -21.61
CA ASP A 880 -41.59 5.21 -22.85
C ASP A 880 -40.62 5.52 -24.01
N HIS A 881 -40.40 4.51 -24.84
CA HIS A 881 -39.58 4.58 -26.04
C HIS A 881 -40.23 5.51 -27.07
N GLU A 882 -40.19 6.84 -26.93
CA GLU A 882 -40.65 7.73 -28.01
C GLU A 882 -40.23 9.21 -27.99
N GLN A 883 -39.33 9.66 -27.11
CA GLN A 883 -38.77 11.03 -27.23
C GLN A 883 -37.26 11.00 -27.45
N GLU A 884 -36.88 10.96 -28.72
CA GLU A 884 -35.54 11.23 -29.21
C GLU A 884 -35.05 12.57 -28.64
N VAL A 885 -33.94 12.55 -27.89
CA VAL A 885 -33.26 13.78 -27.49
C VAL A 885 -32.75 14.44 -28.78
N PRO A 886 -33.19 15.67 -29.12
CA PRO A 886 -32.83 16.28 -30.39
C PRO A 886 -31.32 16.55 -30.41
N VAL A 887 -30.64 15.93 -31.37
CA VAL A 887 -29.22 16.15 -31.69
C VAL A 887 -29.12 16.81 -33.07
N ILE A 888 -28.18 17.74 -33.22
CA ILE A 888 -27.87 18.32 -34.53
C ILE A 888 -26.59 17.66 -35.03
N THR A 889 -26.64 17.11 -36.24
CA THR A 889 -25.44 16.66 -36.94
C THR A 889 -25.01 17.74 -37.95
N TYR A 890 -23.72 18.12 -37.91
CA TYR A 890 -23.21 19.22 -38.73
C TYR A 890 -21.82 18.95 -39.32
N GLY A 891 -21.62 19.38 -40.57
CA GLY A 891 -20.45 19.01 -41.36
C GLY A 891 -20.64 17.65 -42.04
N GLY A 892 -19.88 17.40 -43.11
CA GLY A 892 -19.96 16.17 -43.88
C GLY A 892 -20.92 16.20 -45.09
N PRO A 893 -20.86 15.18 -45.97
CA PRO A 893 -21.72 15.02 -47.14
C PRO A 893 -23.20 14.99 -46.76
N LYS A 894 -24.06 15.50 -47.66
CA LYS A 894 -25.51 15.54 -47.46
C LYS A 894 -26.04 14.11 -47.27
N ALA A 895 -26.55 13.80 -46.08
CA ALA A 895 -27.10 12.50 -45.71
C ALA A 895 -28.56 12.64 -45.23
N ALA A 896 -29.27 11.52 -45.12
CA ALA A 896 -30.64 11.53 -44.63
C ALA A 896 -30.66 11.86 -43.12
N PRO A 897 -31.65 12.62 -42.59
CA PRO A 897 -31.71 12.97 -41.17
C PRO A 897 -31.68 11.75 -40.23
N GLU A 898 -32.22 10.63 -40.69
CA GLU A 898 -32.30 9.36 -39.95
C GLU A 898 -30.99 8.56 -40.01
N ASP A 899 -30.06 8.96 -40.89
CA ASP A 899 -28.75 8.32 -41.10
C ASP A 899 -27.68 9.37 -41.38
N PRO A 900 -27.32 10.19 -40.37
CA PRO A 900 -26.38 11.28 -40.54
C PRO A 900 -25.00 10.76 -40.94
N SER A 901 -24.32 11.53 -41.80
CA SER A 901 -22.98 11.15 -42.27
C SER A 901 -22.05 10.86 -41.08
N PRO A 902 -21.23 9.80 -41.14
CA PRO A 902 -20.21 9.52 -40.12
C PRO A 902 -19.18 10.65 -39.97
N GLU A 903 -19.07 11.52 -40.98
CA GLU A 903 -18.20 12.69 -40.99
C GLU A 903 -18.87 13.93 -40.34
N ALA A 904 -20.15 13.83 -40.00
CA ALA A 904 -20.90 14.88 -39.33
C ALA A 904 -20.62 14.88 -37.84
N THR A 905 -20.36 16.07 -37.29
CA THR A 905 -20.21 16.30 -35.86
C THR A 905 -21.58 16.28 -35.20
N ILE A 906 -21.77 15.46 -34.17
CA ILE A 906 -23.02 15.38 -33.41
C ILE A 906 -22.96 16.38 -32.24
N VAL A 907 -23.88 17.34 -32.23
CA VAL A 907 -24.06 18.33 -31.17
C VAL A 907 -25.29 17.94 -30.36
N ASN A 908 -25.08 17.59 -29.08
CA ASN A 908 -26.12 17.06 -28.19
C ASN A 908 -26.33 17.90 -26.90
N LYS A 909 -25.61 19.01 -26.74
CA LYS A 909 -25.78 19.94 -25.61
C LYS A 909 -26.73 21.07 -26.00
N SER A 910 -27.85 21.24 -25.28
CA SER A 910 -28.90 22.20 -25.61
C SER A 910 -28.42 23.65 -25.75
N SER A 911 -27.48 24.12 -24.92
CA SER A 911 -26.92 25.47 -25.03
C SER A 911 -26.05 25.64 -26.28
N ILE A 912 -25.24 24.63 -26.62
CA ILE A 912 -24.41 24.63 -27.83
C ILE A 912 -25.31 24.51 -29.07
N ILE A 913 -26.37 23.69 -29.01
CA ILE A 913 -27.39 23.59 -30.07
C ILE A 913 -28.02 24.96 -30.33
N LEU A 914 -28.37 25.73 -29.29
CA LEU A 914 -28.96 27.06 -29.43
C LEU A 914 -27.99 28.10 -30.02
N GLU A 915 -26.72 28.08 -29.62
CA GLU A 915 -25.67 28.91 -30.24
C GLU A 915 -25.47 28.53 -31.71
N PHE A 916 -25.40 27.23 -31.97
CA PHE A 916 -25.21 26.67 -33.29
C PHE A 916 -26.39 26.99 -34.22
N LEU A 917 -27.62 26.92 -33.73
CA LEU A 917 -28.81 27.34 -34.46
C LEU A 917 -28.84 28.86 -34.71
N ALA A 918 -28.33 29.68 -33.78
CA ALA A 918 -28.21 31.12 -33.98
C ALA A 918 -27.21 31.47 -35.10
N ASP A 919 -26.10 30.72 -35.18
CA ASP A 919 -25.10 30.88 -36.24
C ASP A 919 -25.61 30.40 -37.61
N LEU A 920 -26.35 29.28 -37.64
CA LEU A 920 -26.94 28.75 -38.87
C LEU A 920 -28.12 29.58 -39.37
N PHE A 921 -28.89 30.16 -38.46
CA PHE A 921 -30.10 30.93 -38.77
C PHE A 921 -30.02 32.31 -38.12
N PRO A 922 -29.12 33.20 -38.60
CA PRO A 922 -28.94 34.53 -38.02
C PRO A 922 -30.20 35.41 -38.09
N GLU A 923 -31.09 35.12 -39.05
CA GLU A 923 -32.40 35.78 -39.21
C GLU A 923 -33.42 35.37 -38.14
N ALA A 924 -33.20 34.26 -37.42
CA ALA A 924 -33.98 33.93 -36.23
C ALA A 924 -33.67 34.86 -35.05
N HIS A 925 -32.58 35.64 -35.16
CA HIS A 925 -32.13 36.64 -34.21
C HIS A 925 -32.03 36.15 -32.76
N LEU A 926 -31.72 34.86 -32.59
CA LEU A 926 -31.52 34.20 -31.30
C LEU A 926 -30.31 34.77 -30.54
N LEU A 927 -29.29 35.20 -31.29
CA LEU A 927 -28.22 36.07 -30.82
C LEU A 927 -28.32 37.42 -31.52
N PRO A 928 -28.52 38.53 -30.80
CA PRO A 928 -28.52 39.85 -31.41
C PRO A 928 -27.21 40.13 -32.18
N PRO A 929 -27.27 40.87 -33.30
CA PRO A 929 -26.07 41.29 -34.02
C PRO A 929 -25.28 42.34 -33.24
N ASP A 930 -25.95 43.12 -32.39
CA ASP A 930 -25.29 44.05 -31.49
C ASP A 930 -24.49 43.27 -30.42
N PRO A 931 -23.17 43.49 -30.31
CA PRO A 931 -22.32 42.71 -29.43
C PRO A 931 -22.61 42.96 -27.95
N VAL A 932 -23.16 44.13 -27.59
CA VAL A 932 -23.53 44.45 -26.21
C VAL A 932 -24.81 43.70 -25.83
N LEU A 933 -25.81 43.65 -26.70
CA LEU A 933 -27.01 42.84 -26.51
C LEU A 933 -26.68 41.34 -26.50
N ARG A 934 -25.74 40.88 -27.33
CA ARG A 934 -25.25 39.51 -27.29
C ARG A 934 -24.58 39.18 -25.96
N ALA A 935 -23.71 40.05 -25.45
CA ALA A 935 -23.12 39.87 -24.13
C ALA A 935 -24.18 39.80 -23.02
N LYS A 936 -25.27 40.58 -23.14
CA LYS A 936 -26.41 40.50 -22.21
C LYS A 936 -27.13 39.15 -22.28
N VAL A 937 -27.26 38.54 -23.46
CA VAL A 937 -27.83 37.18 -23.60
C VAL A 937 -27.04 36.17 -22.78
N HIS A 938 -25.71 36.10 -22.97
CA HIS A 938 -24.87 35.15 -22.23
C HIS A 938 -24.82 35.45 -20.74
N LEU A 939 -24.77 36.73 -20.36
CA LEU A 939 -24.77 37.13 -18.96
C LEU A 939 -26.08 36.72 -18.26
N PHE A 940 -27.23 36.87 -18.93
CA PHE A 940 -28.52 36.47 -18.38
C PHE A 940 -28.61 34.96 -18.16
N ILE A 941 -28.13 34.15 -19.12
CA ILE A 941 -28.05 32.69 -18.98
C ILE A 941 -27.14 32.30 -17.81
N ASN A 942 -25.96 32.91 -17.71
CA ASN A 942 -25.02 32.63 -16.62
C ASN A 942 -25.61 33.02 -15.25
N ILE A 943 -26.30 34.16 -15.14
CA ILE A 943 -26.97 34.55 -13.90
C ILE A 943 -28.03 33.51 -13.54
N PHE A 944 -28.83 33.03 -14.49
CA PHE A 944 -29.79 31.97 -14.24
C PHE A 944 -29.10 30.68 -13.72
N GLU A 945 -28.11 30.17 -14.44
CA GLU A 945 -27.42 28.91 -14.08
C GLU A 945 -26.70 29.01 -12.73
N SER A 946 -26.01 30.11 -12.47
CA SER A 946 -25.16 30.29 -11.29
C SER A 946 -25.92 30.76 -10.04
N LYS A 947 -27.01 31.52 -10.21
CA LYS A 947 -27.73 32.16 -9.10
C LYS A 947 -29.13 31.62 -8.85
N LEU A 948 -29.76 30.94 -9.81
CA LEU A 948 -31.15 30.50 -9.65
C LEU A 948 -31.36 29.00 -9.88
N PHE A 949 -30.69 28.39 -10.85
CA PHE A 949 -30.92 26.98 -11.19
C PHE A 949 -30.66 26.05 -10.00
N LYS A 950 -29.46 26.12 -9.39
CA LYS A 950 -29.12 25.27 -8.24
C LYS A 950 -29.97 25.56 -6.99
N PRO A 951 -30.19 26.82 -6.57
CA PRO A 951 -31.11 27.11 -5.46
C PRO A 951 -32.54 26.61 -5.71
N SER A 952 -33.00 26.62 -6.97
CA SER A 952 -34.30 26.05 -7.31
C SER A 952 -34.37 24.53 -7.15
N GLU A 953 -33.34 23.79 -7.56
CA GLU A 953 -33.29 22.34 -7.32
C GLU A 953 -33.25 22.02 -5.81
N ALA A 954 -32.43 22.77 -5.07
CA ALA A 954 -32.34 22.62 -3.61
C ALA A 954 -33.69 22.88 -2.93
N TYR A 955 -34.46 23.88 -3.37
CA TYR A 955 -35.74 24.21 -2.77
C TYR A 955 -36.90 23.30 -3.22
N PHE A 956 -37.03 23.00 -4.52
CA PHE A 956 -38.16 22.23 -5.05
C PHE A 956 -37.96 20.71 -4.94
N LEU A 957 -36.75 20.20 -5.17
CA LEU A 957 -36.46 18.75 -5.30
C LEU A 957 -35.73 18.16 -4.09
N PHE A 958 -34.84 18.92 -3.43
CA PHE A 958 -33.93 18.40 -2.42
C PHE A 958 -34.02 19.12 -1.07
N TYR A 959 -35.20 19.66 -0.77
CA TYR A 959 -35.39 20.48 0.41
C TYR A 959 -34.97 19.78 1.70
N THR A 960 -34.16 20.48 2.51
CA THR A 960 -33.72 20.06 3.84
C THR A 960 -34.25 21.01 4.90
N GLU A 961 -34.81 20.47 5.99
CA GLU A 961 -35.36 21.28 7.08
C GLU A 961 -34.25 22.10 7.77
N GLY A 962 -34.51 23.39 7.97
CA GLY A 962 -33.52 24.33 8.51
C GLY A 962 -32.52 24.89 7.48
N SER A 963 -32.61 24.51 6.20
CA SER A 963 -31.80 25.10 5.13
C SER A 963 -32.26 26.51 4.75
N ASP A 964 -31.30 27.33 4.30
CA ASP A 964 -31.57 28.67 3.74
C ASP A 964 -32.10 28.62 2.29
N SER A 965 -32.45 27.44 1.76
CA SER A 965 -32.85 27.22 0.36
C SER A 965 -34.00 28.13 -0.11
N ALA A 966 -34.96 28.44 0.77
CA ALA A 966 -36.04 29.39 0.47
C ALA A 966 -35.50 30.82 0.24
N LYS A 967 -34.56 31.24 1.09
CA LYS A 967 -33.92 32.56 1.03
C LYS A 967 -33.03 32.66 -0.20
N GLU A 968 -32.22 31.64 -0.47
CA GLU A 968 -31.35 31.56 -1.64
C GLU A 968 -32.15 31.57 -2.95
N LEU A 969 -33.31 30.89 -2.99
CA LEU A 969 -34.22 30.94 -4.13
C LEU A 969 -34.74 32.38 -4.38
N LEU A 970 -35.15 33.08 -3.32
CA LEU A 970 -35.62 34.47 -3.41
C LEU A 970 -34.48 35.43 -3.85
N GLU A 971 -33.26 35.21 -3.38
CA GLU A 971 -32.07 35.96 -3.82
C GLU A 971 -31.73 35.68 -5.29
N GLY A 972 -31.90 34.44 -5.73
CA GLY A 972 -31.78 34.05 -7.14
C GLY A 972 -32.82 34.76 -8.03
N PHE A 973 -34.06 34.88 -7.56
CA PHE A 973 -35.09 35.66 -8.26
C PHE A 973 -34.76 37.14 -8.33
N ASP A 974 -34.21 37.75 -7.27
CA ASP A 974 -33.76 39.14 -7.31
C ASP A 974 -32.64 39.34 -8.32
N ALA A 975 -31.64 38.44 -8.32
CA ALA A 975 -30.51 38.52 -9.24
C ALA A 975 -30.95 38.41 -10.71
N LEU A 976 -31.86 37.48 -11.00
CA LEU A 976 -32.39 37.31 -12.35
C LEU A 976 -33.29 38.50 -12.77
N GLN A 977 -34.14 38.97 -11.86
CA GLN A 977 -34.99 40.14 -12.14
C GLN A 977 -34.17 41.41 -12.37
N ALA A 978 -33.09 41.62 -11.61
CA ALA A 978 -32.21 42.79 -11.76
C ALA A 978 -31.52 42.82 -13.14
N ALA A 979 -31.39 41.67 -13.79
CA ALA A 979 -30.83 41.57 -15.14
C ALA A 979 -31.87 41.83 -16.26
N LEU A 980 -33.17 41.92 -15.93
CA LEU A 980 -34.22 42.17 -16.92
C LEU A 980 -34.32 43.66 -17.32
N PRO A 981 -34.61 43.96 -18.61
CA PRO A 981 -34.96 45.32 -19.02
C PRO A 981 -36.31 45.74 -18.41
N PRO A 982 -36.66 47.04 -18.37
CA PRO A 982 -37.90 47.53 -17.76
C PRO A 982 -39.21 46.91 -18.28
N SER A 983 -39.24 46.42 -19.52
CA SER A 983 -40.36 45.69 -20.13
C SER A 983 -39.88 44.71 -21.21
N GLY A 984 -40.71 43.70 -21.50
CA GLY A 984 -40.46 42.72 -22.57
C GLY A 984 -39.65 41.49 -22.15
N LEU A 985 -38.97 40.88 -23.12
CA LEU A 985 -38.20 39.64 -22.94
C LEU A 985 -36.78 39.91 -22.41
N ALA A 986 -35.96 38.87 -22.18
CA ALA A 986 -34.73 38.95 -21.39
C ALA A 986 -33.73 40.02 -21.86
N VAL A 987 -33.69 40.30 -23.16
CA VAL A 987 -32.72 41.24 -23.76
C VAL A 987 -33.39 42.37 -24.57
N GLY A 988 -34.72 42.39 -24.71
CA GLY A 988 -35.41 43.43 -25.47
C GLY A 988 -36.95 43.29 -25.50
N ALA A 989 -37.64 44.34 -25.97
CA ALA A 989 -39.07 44.50 -25.74
C ALA A 989 -39.97 43.37 -26.30
N GLN A 990 -39.60 42.71 -27.41
CA GLN A 990 -40.40 41.64 -28.05
C GLN A 990 -39.57 40.59 -28.82
N GLN A 991 -38.25 40.59 -28.66
CA GLN A 991 -37.37 39.67 -29.41
C GLN A 991 -37.02 38.47 -28.55
N TRP A 992 -37.35 37.26 -29.04
CA TRP A 992 -36.99 36.00 -28.39
C TRP A 992 -35.54 35.64 -28.68
N THR A 993 -34.75 35.42 -27.64
CA THR A 993 -33.31 35.16 -27.73
C THR A 993 -32.94 33.83 -27.07
N ASN A 994 -31.68 33.41 -27.19
CA ASN A 994 -31.15 32.24 -26.46
C ASN A 994 -31.32 32.36 -24.94
N ALA A 995 -31.31 33.57 -24.40
CA ALA A 995 -31.58 33.80 -22.97
C ALA A 995 -33.00 33.36 -22.60
N ASP A 996 -34.00 33.67 -23.44
CA ASP A 996 -35.39 33.28 -23.20
C ASP A 996 -35.57 31.77 -23.38
N SER A 997 -34.96 31.18 -24.42
CA SER A 997 -34.99 29.73 -24.67
C SER A 997 -34.39 28.92 -23.51
N ALA A 998 -33.29 29.40 -22.91
CA ALA A 998 -32.62 28.72 -21.82
C ALA A 998 -33.39 28.79 -20.50
N VAL A 999 -34.09 29.90 -20.24
CA VAL A 999 -34.65 30.21 -18.93
C VAL A 999 -36.15 29.93 -18.82
N ALA A 1000 -36.92 30.20 -19.89
CA ALA A 1000 -38.39 30.11 -19.89
C ALA A 1000 -38.94 28.73 -19.43
N PRO A 1001 -38.42 27.58 -19.89
CA PRO A 1001 -38.96 26.28 -19.50
C PRO A 1001 -38.83 26.00 -17.99
N PHE A 1002 -37.85 26.59 -17.33
CA PHE A 1002 -37.61 26.40 -15.91
C PHE A 1002 -38.46 27.35 -15.07
N LEU A 1003 -38.47 28.64 -15.41
CA LEU A 1003 -39.28 29.63 -14.68
C LEU A 1003 -40.77 29.32 -14.72
N ILE A 1004 -41.29 28.83 -15.85
CA ILE A 1004 -42.72 28.53 -15.96
C ILE A 1004 -43.09 27.27 -15.18
N ARG A 1005 -42.22 26.27 -15.15
CA ARG A 1005 -42.41 25.12 -14.25
C ARG A 1005 -42.36 25.55 -12.80
N MET A 1006 -41.44 26.43 -12.41
CA MET A 1006 -41.40 26.99 -11.04
C MET A 1006 -42.68 27.75 -10.69
N ASP A 1007 -43.20 28.58 -11.60
CA ASP A 1007 -44.47 29.30 -11.43
C ASP A 1007 -45.63 28.34 -11.16
N ILE A 1008 -45.73 27.26 -11.94
CA ILE A 1008 -46.74 26.20 -11.76
C ILE A 1008 -46.53 25.45 -10.44
N MET A 1009 -45.29 25.08 -10.12
CA MET A 1009 -44.95 24.39 -8.88
C MET A 1009 -45.34 25.22 -7.65
N LEU A 1010 -45.01 26.51 -7.63
CA LEU A 1010 -45.42 27.43 -6.55
C LEU A 1010 -46.95 27.64 -6.52
N LYS A 1011 -47.60 27.76 -7.68
CA LYS A 1011 -49.06 27.94 -7.81
C LYS A 1011 -49.84 26.72 -7.31
N HIS A 1012 -49.29 25.52 -7.48
CA HIS A 1012 -49.94 24.27 -7.09
C HIS A 1012 -49.37 23.62 -5.82
N GLY A 1013 -48.35 24.24 -5.20
CA GLY A 1013 -47.73 23.73 -3.98
C GLY A 1013 -46.92 22.45 -4.19
N ILE A 1014 -46.35 22.27 -5.39
CA ILE A 1014 -45.60 21.08 -5.78
C ILE A 1014 -44.12 21.30 -5.45
N GLY A 1015 -43.55 20.42 -4.63
CA GLY A 1015 -42.17 20.50 -4.15
C GLY A 1015 -42.00 19.88 -2.76
N ARG A 1016 -40.75 19.56 -2.41
CA ARG A 1016 -40.40 18.92 -1.12
C ARG A 1016 -40.46 19.86 0.08
N TYR A 1017 -40.50 21.18 -0.14
CA TYR A 1017 -40.56 22.19 0.93
C TYR A 1017 -41.83 22.08 1.82
N PRO A 1018 -41.79 22.53 3.09
CA PRO A 1018 -42.96 22.64 3.96
C PRO A 1018 -44.02 23.55 3.35
N GLN A 1019 -45.31 23.21 3.48
CA GLN A 1019 -46.39 24.02 2.90
C GLN A 1019 -46.35 25.48 3.38
N SER A 1020 -45.95 25.73 4.63
CA SER A 1020 -45.79 27.08 5.20
C SER A 1020 -44.74 27.92 4.47
N GLN A 1021 -43.55 27.36 4.19
CA GLN A 1021 -42.51 28.03 3.40
C GLN A 1021 -42.92 28.18 1.93
N GLY A 1022 -43.59 27.16 1.37
CA GLY A 1022 -44.18 27.25 0.03
C GLY A 1022 -45.14 28.43 -0.11
N LEU A 1023 -46.02 28.62 0.88
CA LEU A 1023 -46.94 29.77 0.97
C LEU A 1023 -46.20 31.10 1.09
N GLU A 1024 -45.08 31.15 1.82
CA GLU A 1024 -44.26 32.36 1.98
C GLU A 1024 -43.56 32.75 0.68
N VAL A 1025 -42.85 31.81 0.04
CA VAL A 1025 -42.19 32.02 -1.24
C VAL A 1025 -43.20 32.36 -2.32
N ARG A 1026 -44.37 31.71 -2.34
CA ARG A 1026 -45.46 32.04 -3.26
C ARG A 1026 -45.99 33.46 -3.04
N LYS A 1027 -46.18 33.89 -1.79
CA LYS A 1027 -46.60 35.27 -1.48
C LYS A 1027 -45.55 36.28 -1.95
N ALA A 1028 -44.27 35.97 -1.78
CA ALA A 1028 -43.19 36.82 -2.27
C ALA A 1028 -43.21 36.89 -3.80
N TRP A 1029 -43.33 35.73 -4.48
CA TRP A 1029 -43.43 35.57 -5.94
C TRP A 1029 -44.58 36.39 -6.55
N GLN A 1030 -45.73 36.43 -5.90
CA GLN A 1030 -46.90 37.20 -6.32
C GLN A 1030 -46.90 38.67 -5.84
N GLY A 1031 -45.92 39.04 -5.01
CA GLY A 1031 -45.81 40.36 -4.41
C GLY A 1031 -45.13 41.38 -5.32
N GLN A 1032 -45.14 42.66 -4.91
CA GLN A 1032 -44.48 43.75 -5.66
C GLN A 1032 -42.97 43.56 -5.85
N ARG A 1033 -42.30 42.76 -4.98
CA ARG A 1033 -40.85 42.51 -5.05
C ARG A 1033 -40.44 41.91 -6.39
N PHE A 1034 -41.22 40.97 -6.93
CA PHE A 1034 -40.91 40.28 -8.19
C PHE A 1034 -41.86 40.67 -9.34
N ALA A 1035 -42.46 41.85 -9.27
CA ALA A 1035 -43.44 42.31 -10.26
C ALA A 1035 -42.87 42.31 -11.69
N ARG A 1036 -41.58 42.60 -11.86
CA ARG A 1036 -40.97 42.60 -13.19
C ARG A 1036 -40.71 41.19 -13.72
N LEU A 1037 -40.26 40.27 -12.86
CA LEU A 1037 -40.08 38.86 -13.20
C LEU A 1037 -41.41 38.17 -13.51
N ALA A 1038 -42.46 38.50 -12.75
CA ALA A 1038 -43.83 38.07 -13.05
C ALA A 1038 -44.32 38.60 -14.40
N GLN A 1039 -44.06 39.88 -14.71
CA GLN A 1039 -44.37 40.44 -16.03
C GLN A 1039 -43.56 39.75 -17.14
N TYR A 1040 -42.28 39.41 -16.90
CA TYR A 1040 -41.47 38.68 -17.87
C TYR A 1040 -42.02 37.29 -18.17
N ILE A 1041 -42.52 36.57 -17.17
CA ILE A 1041 -43.20 35.29 -17.37
C ILE A 1041 -44.51 35.45 -18.14
N ALA A 1042 -45.27 36.53 -17.90
CA ALA A 1042 -46.43 36.87 -18.71
C ALA A 1042 -46.02 37.14 -20.17
N ASP A 1043 -44.98 37.95 -20.39
CA ASP A 1043 -44.42 38.26 -21.71
C ASP A 1043 -43.96 36.97 -22.44
N ILE A 1044 -43.34 36.01 -21.72
CA ILE A 1044 -42.99 34.68 -22.26
C ILE A 1044 -44.26 33.93 -22.69
N LYS A 1045 -45.28 33.84 -21.82
CA LYS A 1045 -46.54 33.11 -22.12
C LYS A 1045 -47.33 33.77 -23.27
N GLU A 1046 -47.10 35.06 -23.52
CA GLU A 1046 -47.68 35.77 -24.67
C GLU A 1046 -46.87 35.61 -25.97
N SER A 1047 -45.59 35.22 -25.86
CA SER A 1047 -44.73 35.00 -27.02
C SER A 1047 -45.33 33.95 -27.98
N PRO A 1048 -45.42 34.24 -29.28
CA PRO A 1048 -45.86 33.28 -30.29
C PRO A 1048 -45.00 32.01 -30.35
N VAL A 1049 -43.72 32.10 -29.96
CA VAL A 1049 -42.79 30.96 -29.92
C VAL A 1049 -43.20 30.00 -28.81
N TYR A 1050 -43.43 30.53 -27.61
CA TYR A 1050 -43.75 29.72 -26.44
C TYR A 1050 -45.15 29.08 -26.55
N ARG A 1051 -46.15 29.83 -27.02
CA ARG A 1051 -47.53 29.31 -27.17
C ARG A 1051 -47.65 28.10 -28.09
N LYS A 1052 -46.73 27.91 -29.02
CA LYS A 1052 -46.74 26.76 -29.94
C LYS A 1052 -46.26 25.47 -29.29
N VAL A 1053 -45.44 25.56 -28.25
CA VAL A 1053 -44.72 24.41 -27.66
C VAL A 1053 -45.16 24.11 -26.24
N TRP A 1054 -45.95 24.99 -25.62
CA TRP A 1054 -46.33 24.86 -24.22
C TRP A 1054 -47.76 24.39 -24.02
N ASP A 1055 -47.90 23.35 -23.18
CA ASP A 1055 -49.16 22.88 -22.64
C ASP A 1055 -49.09 22.83 -21.10
N GLU A 1056 -49.86 23.71 -20.45
CA GLU A 1056 -49.87 23.85 -18.99
C GLU A 1056 -50.50 22.63 -18.29
N GLU A 1057 -51.51 22.00 -18.90
CA GLU A 1057 -52.22 20.87 -18.29
C GLU A 1057 -51.32 19.62 -18.27
N THR A 1058 -50.74 19.28 -19.42
CA THR A 1058 -49.76 18.18 -19.52
C THR A 1058 -48.54 18.43 -18.63
N SER A 1059 -48.02 19.66 -18.61
CA SER A 1059 -46.86 19.99 -17.77
C SER A 1059 -47.16 19.88 -16.27
N LEU A 1060 -48.35 20.31 -15.83
CA LEU A 1060 -48.78 20.18 -14.45
C LEU A 1060 -48.94 18.71 -14.05
N GLU A 1061 -49.53 17.88 -14.92
CA GLU A 1061 -49.74 16.47 -14.65
C GLU A 1061 -48.40 15.72 -14.55
N LEU A 1062 -47.45 16.00 -15.44
CA LEU A 1062 -46.08 15.49 -15.36
C LEU A 1062 -45.38 15.90 -14.05
N LEU A 1063 -45.52 17.16 -13.63
CA LEU A 1063 -44.92 17.64 -12.39
C LEU A 1063 -45.52 16.99 -11.14
N LYS A 1064 -46.82 16.70 -11.13
CA LYS A 1064 -47.49 15.97 -10.03
C LYS A 1064 -47.07 14.51 -9.95
N GLN A 1065 -46.77 13.88 -11.08
CA GLN A 1065 -46.35 12.49 -11.14
C GLN A 1065 -44.84 12.32 -10.90
N HIS A 1066 -44.09 13.43 -10.88
CA HIS A 1066 -42.64 13.39 -10.75
C HIS A 1066 -42.21 12.90 -9.33
N PRO A 1067 -41.45 11.79 -9.22
CA PRO A 1067 -41.14 11.15 -7.93
C PRO A 1067 -40.35 12.05 -6.96
N LEU A 1068 -39.49 12.91 -7.51
CA LEU A 1068 -38.71 13.85 -6.70
C LEU A 1068 -39.54 15.02 -6.16
N LEU A 1069 -40.67 15.35 -6.79
CA LEU A 1069 -41.53 16.49 -6.42
C LEU A 1069 -42.72 16.10 -5.54
N THR A 1070 -43.05 14.80 -5.45
CA THR A 1070 -44.12 14.28 -4.60
C THR A 1070 -43.61 13.99 -3.20
N LYS A 1071 -44.29 14.53 -2.17
CA LYS A 1071 -44.08 14.09 -0.79
C LYS A 1071 -44.70 12.71 -0.64
N VAL A 1072 -43.87 11.70 -0.35
CA VAL A 1072 -44.36 10.40 0.11
C VAL A 1072 -45.05 10.66 1.46
N HIS A 1073 -46.35 10.35 1.52
CA HIS A 1073 -47.18 10.52 2.71
C HIS A 1073 -46.86 9.51 3.80
#